data_AF-A0A7C2QM38-F1
#
_entry.id   AF-A0A7C2QM38-F1
#
_cell.length_a   1.000
_cell.length_b   1.000
_cell.length_c   1.000
_cell.angle_alpha   90.00
_cell.angle_beta   90.00
_cell.angle_gamma   90.00
#
_symmetry.space_group_name_H-M   'P 1'
#
loop_
_entity.id
_entity.type
_entity.pdbx_description
1 polymer ?
#
loop_
_entity_poly.entity_id
_entity_poly.type
_entity_poly.pdbx_seq_one_letter_code
_entity_poly.pdbx_strand_id
1 'polypeptide(L)'
;MRFLPDPTVLGVIHPYCSLWADVRQEKTAARTAGYIHPVFDRIPGVVSFSSKPCYICTIRSRMFMDRNYRKAFFFFVITLTALTCVWAQELPGLRVRADDGDLWHLADNPAVSAFSLMPFRMGIAYATVDAVGSPTEFDLETGTWSFAAATSLLHYQYFKAPGAETHRLGGALSADRSFALGYAYAWGSGVEGDGVSQLGLVSRPFDFLSLGITVDAVETDPLWGVGIGFRPLFFAPDLTSLLTLTADAHWEGDEFLMESVGVRLALLEMLDIRGWYDFQNRYFGIELVFSFGPSAAHASLSSLANADRVTLGHSVGIMPPGKPLPFEGNRVLVIKDIDVVTHGPEDGVSILDFFSTERRMGFQELLDMIDRATADGGIVALAIEDLPPLGSYASIQEFAQALFRFRNAGKKVYLYSGDFFYSPQFQIMASVADYIAVSPTGMVNMTGFYARGVYLKGFLDRIGVRVLNVATGKTKSAGNIFSETGMPEEVRAMLTRFGGDLQSQALDAFAAGRGDRLTLPPDEILAHGPYFSAAQAREDGIIDFLQYREEFETWVKEKTGNAAFIESYPAAPDSSWGPSLITAKVAVVHLSGNIIPDRGLPGISIGDSTVSLLKELKDDPLTAGVLLRIDSPGGSARVSDEIAHQVRELKAAGKPVIVSMGDIAASGGYYIAADSTRIFAEPGTITGSIGVVLLQFNLARTLALLDITTDPVRLTESSGTLDPLSEFRDRDIKMVEAYVNQMYDKFISVVAAGRRMDPARVRELARGQIWTGREALENGLVDELGDLQAAKAFVRRELGGRVEFRDYWPGALSGMSRIFGGGAAAFLSETFAASRPASLATLEAALEPFARVLAGILEMGSGPLYYSPEAAAHTTDGAGHDALDND
;
A
#
# COMPACT_ATOMS: atom_id res chain seq x y z
N MET A 1 -25.58 47.46 41.25
CA MET A 1 -26.98 47.31 41.67
C MET A 1 -27.53 46.05 41.01
N ARG A 2 -27.95 45.05 41.84
CA ARG A 2 -29.11 44.12 41.71
C ARG A 2 -29.54 43.65 40.30
N PHE A 3 -29.83 42.39 39.97
CA PHE A 3 -30.08 41.11 40.69
C PHE A 3 -29.95 39.93 39.67
N LEU A 4 -29.68 38.72 40.19
CA LEU A 4 -29.48 37.36 39.60
C LEU A 4 -30.74 36.74 38.91
N PRO A 5 -30.80 35.43 38.53
CA PRO A 5 -30.00 34.61 37.57
C PRO A 5 -30.85 33.63 36.70
N ASP A 6 -30.25 32.91 35.73
CA ASP A 6 -30.65 31.51 35.37
C ASP A 6 -29.52 30.76 34.63
N PRO A 7 -29.07 29.57 35.09
CA PRO A 7 -28.12 28.70 34.38
C PRO A 7 -28.75 27.36 33.96
N THR A 8 -28.58 26.97 32.69
CA THR A 8 -28.64 25.55 32.28
C THR A 8 -27.71 25.29 31.09
N VAL A 9 -26.48 24.91 31.41
CA VAL A 9 -25.54 24.19 30.53
C VAL A 9 -24.95 23.08 31.39
N LEU A 10 -25.31 21.83 31.11
CA LEU A 10 -24.53 20.59 31.33
C LEU A 10 -25.45 19.37 31.19
N GLY A 11 -25.12 18.48 30.27
CA GLY A 11 -25.62 17.10 30.31
C GLY A 11 -25.72 16.44 28.93
N VAL A 12 -24.66 15.75 28.49
CA VAL A 12 -24.73 14.46 27.79
C VAL A 12 -23.38 13.73 27.95
N ILE A 13 -23.25 12.84 28.95
CA ILE A 13 -22.35 11.65 28.95
C ILE A 13 -23.05 10.53 29.74
N HIS A 14 -23.30 9.38 29.09
CA HIS A 14 -23.78 8.06 29.61
C HIS A 14 -25.19 8.01 30.27
N PRO A 15 -25.97 6.89 30.23
CA PRO A 15 -25.52 5.49 30.45
C PRO A 15 -26.25 4.36 29.66
N TYR A 16 -25.62 3.18 29.55
CA TYR A 16 -26.33 1.89 29.41
C TYR A 16 -25.56 0.80 30.14
N CYS A 17 -25.85 0.65 31.44
CA CYS A 17 -25.54 -0.54 32.24
C CYS A 17 -26.49 -0.52 33.43
N SER A 18 -27.57 -1.32 33.35
CA SER A 18 -28.30 -1.91 34.49
C SER A 18 -29.67 -2.42 34.03
N LEU A 19 -29.76 -3.72 33.79
CA LEU A 19 -31.02 -4.43 33.88
C LEU A 19 -30.66 -5.83 34.36
N TRP A 20 -30.86 -6.06 35.66
CA TRP A 20 -31.33 -7.28 36.35
C TRP A 20 -30.69 -7.41 37.73
N ALA A 21 -31.40 -6.94 38.77
CA ALA A 21 -31.54 -7.57 40.09
C ALA A 21 -32.22 -6.60 41.08
N ASP A 22 -33.47 -6.87 41.46
CA ASP A 22 -33.89 -7.12 42.84
C ASP A 22 -35.40 -6.86 43.02
N VAL A 23 -36.16 -7.95 43.23
CA VAL A 23 -37.49 -7.93 43.83
C VAL A 23 -37.37 -8.62 45.18
N ARG A 24 -37.53 -7.86 46.27
CA ARG A 24 -37.54 -8.36 47.65
C ARG A 24 -38.89 -8.97 48.04
N GLN A 25 -38.78 -10.15 48.65
CA GLN A 25 -39.55 -10.74 49.77
C GLN A 25 -41.01 -10.30 50.05
N GLU A 26 -41.93 -11.27 50.02
CA GLU A 26 -42.71 -11.66 51.21
C GLU A 26 -43.35 -13.07 51.10
N LYS A 27 -43.09 -13.90 52.13
CA LYS A 27 -43.83 -15.03 52.73
C LYS A 27 -44.86 -15.82 51.89
N THR A 28 -44.77 -17.17 51.87
CA THR A 28 -45.44 -18.12 52.80
C THR A 28 -45.45 -19.57 52.25
N ALA A 29 -45.06 -20.54 53.09
CA ALA A 29 -45.47 -21.95 53.18
C ALA A 29 -45.33 -22.98 52.01
N ALA A 30 -44.43 -23.95 52.27
CA ALA A 30 -44.70 -25.40 52.39
C ALA A 30 -44.77 -26.32 51.14
N ARG A 31 -44.12 -27.50 51.32
CA ARG A 31 -44.41 -28.84 50.73
C ARG A 31 -43.94 -29.05 49.26
N THR A 32 -43.27 -30.12 48.83
CA THR A 32 -42.80 -31.39 49.41
C THR A 32 -41.76 -31.97 48.42
N ALA A 33 -40.86 -32.80 48.93
CA ALA A 33 -39.87 -33.59 48.20
C ALA A 33 -40.46 -34.64 47.23
N GLY A 34 -39.63 -35.09 46.27
CA GLY A 34 -39.52 -36.51 45.94
C GLY A 34 -39.53 -36.94 44.45
N TYR A 35 -38.55 -37.82 44.14
CA TYR A 35 -38.59 -38.96 43.20
C TYR A 35 -38.05 -38.85 41.75
N ILE A 36 -36.81 -39.32 41.57
CA ILE A 36 -36.35 -40.55 40.86
C ILE A 36 -37.12 -40.97 39.56
N HIS A 37 -36.37 -41.00 38.43
CA HIS A 37 -36.32 -41.93 37.25
C HIS A 37 -37.31 -43.13 37.13
N PRO A 38 -37.39 -43.89 35.99
CA PRO A 38 -37.18 -43.66 34.54
C PRO A 38 -38.36 -44.22 33.66
N VAL A 39 -38.17 -44.23 32.33
CA VAL A 39 -38.55 -45.29 31.34
C VAL A 39 -39.49 -44.87 30.19
N PHE A 40 -38.93 -45.18 29.01
CA PHE A 40 -39.43 -45.29 27.64
C PHE A 40 -40.85 -45.83 27.39
N ASP A 41 -41.33 -45.36 26.23
CA ASP A 41 -42.13 -46.04 25.20
C ASP A 41 -43.67 -45.95 25.22
N ARG A 42 -44.17 -45.78 23.97
CA ARG A 42 -45.53 -45.99 23.40
C ARG A 42 -46.39 -44.71 23.31
N ILE A 43 -46.95 -44.24 22.17
CA ILE A 43 -47.40 -44.85 20.88
C ILE A 43 -47.46 -43.72 19.76
N PRO A 44 -48.02 -43.88 18.53
CA PRO A 44 -47.33 -43.85 17.24
C PRO A 44 -47.79 -42.73 16.25
N GLY A 45 -47.17 -42.66 15.07
CA GLY A 45 -47.38 -41.59 14.09
C GLY A 45 -48.63 -41.66 13.19
N VAL A 46 -48.79 -40.61 12.36
CA VAL A 46 -49.05 -40.60 10.90
C VAL A 46 -49.55 -39.21 10.43
N VAL A 47 -48.73 -38.54 9.59
CA VAL A 47 -49.07 -37.73 8.37
C VAL A 47 -49.85 -36.40 8.58
N SER A 48 -49.56 -35.22 8.01
CA SER A 48 -48.64 -34.66 6.99
C SER A 48 -48.69 -33.12 7.13
N PHE A 49 -47.61 -32.38 6.86
CA PHE A 49 -47.71 -31.12 6.08
C PHE A 49 -46.40 -30.84 5.34
N SER A 50 -46.59 -30.29 4.15
CA SER A 50 -45.72 -30.25 2.98
C SER A 50 -44.51 -29.32 3.06
N SER A 51 -43.41 -29.84 2.52
CA SER A 51 -42.28 -29.18 1.85
C SER A 51 -42.40 -27.70 1.46
N LYS A 52 -41.57 -26.85 2.08
CA LYS A 52 -40.74 -25.82 1.42
C LYS A 52 -39.40 -25.68 2.18
N PRO A 53 -38.22 -25.74 1.53
CA PRO A 53 -36.94 -25.63 2.21
C PRO A 53 -36.52 -24.19 2.48
N CYS A 54 -35.92 -23.99 3.65
CA CYS A 54 -35.31 -22.75 4.13
C CYS A 54 -33.97 -22.47 3.42
N TYR A 55 -33.67 -21.19 3.20
CA TYR A 55 -32.67 -20.62 2.29
C TYR A 55 -31.21 -20.68 2.83
N ILE A 56 -30.75 -21.83 3.35
CA ILE A 56 -29.36 -22.06 3.84
C ILE A 56 -28.58 -23.01 2.92
N CYS A 57 -28.97 -23.12 1.64
CA CYS A 57 -28.27 -23.99 0.67
C CYS A 57 -28.10 -23.32 -0.69
N THR A 58 -27.40 -22.18 -0.73
CA THR A 58 -26.85 -21.65 -1.98
C THR A 58 -25.53 -20.89 -1.78
N ILE A 59 -24.52 -21.56 -1.22
CA ILE A 59 -23.12 -21.20 -1.46
C ILE A 59 -22.56 -22.28 -2.40
N ARG A 60 -22.72 -22.05 -3.71
CA ARG A 60 -21.91 -22.73 -4.73
C ARG A 60 -20.68 -21.86 -5.00
N SER A 61 -19.68 -21.94 -4.13
CA SER A 61 -18.32 -21.55 -4.48
C SER A 61 -17.57 -22.80 -4.96
N ARG A 62 -16.91 -22.66 -6.10
CA ARG A 62 -16.05 -23.69 -6.73
C ARG A 62 -14.83 -23.92 -5.82
N MET A 63 -14.94 -24.82 -4.85
CA MET A 63 -13.82 -25.46 -4.19
C MET A 63 -13.89 -26.96 -4.48
N PHE A 64 -13.11 -27.43 -5.45
CA PHE A 64 -12.81 -28.84 -5.56
C PHE A 64 -11.77 -29.19 -4.50
N MET A 65 -12.23 -29.50 -3.29
CA MET A 65 -11.49 -30.30 -2.33
C MET A 65 -12.35 -31.48 -1.90
N ASP A 66 -11.76 -32.67 -1.96
CA ASP A 66 -12.41 -33.94 -1.71
C ASP A 66 -12.94 -34.05 -0.26
N ARG A 67 -14.09 -34.70 -0.10
CA ARG A 67 -14.83 -34.82 1.17
C ARG A 67 -14.04 -35.53 2.26
N ASN A 68 -13.04 -36.32 1.86
CA ASN A 68 -12.14 -37.05 2.75
C ASN A 68 -11.06 -36.12 3.38
N TYR A 69 -10.61 -35.08 2.68
CA TYR A 69 -9.63 -34.12 3.20
C TYR A 69 -10.20 -33.22 4.29
N ARG A 70 -11.48 -32.82 4.20
CA ARG A 70 -12.14 -32.04 5.25
C ARG A 70 -12.21 -32.79 6.58
N LYS A 71 -12.49 -34.09 6.54
CA LYS A 71 -12.54 -34.92 7.74
C LYS A 71 -11.14 -35.16 8.30
N ALA A 72 -10.16 -35.45 7.45
CA ALA A 72 -8.76 -35.63 7.87
C ALA A 72 -8.16 -34.36 8.48
N PHE A 73 -8.42 -33.17 7.90
CA PHE A 73 -7.97 -31.89 8.44
C PHE A 73 -8.62 -31.57 9.80
N PHE A 74 -9.94 -31.75 9.93
CA PHE A 74 -10.62 -31.55 11.21
C PHE A 74 -10.16 -32.54 12.29
N PHE A 75 -9.94 -33.80 11.91
CA PHE A 75 -9.45 -34.82 12.83
C PHE A 75 -7.98 -34.57 13.23
N PHE A 76 -7.13 -34.14 12.29
CA PHE A 76 -5.73 -33.82 12.55
C PHE A 76 -5.59 -32.62 13.50
N VAL A 77 -6.37 -31.55 13.28
CA VAL A 77 -6.40 -30.37 14.16
C VAL A 77 -6.89 -30.76 15.56
N ILE A 78 -8.01 -31.48 15.68
CA ILE A 78 -8.55 -31.93 16.99
C ILE A 78 -7.59 -32.89 17.71
N THR A 79 -6.92 -33.78 16.98
CA THR A 79 -6.01 -34.78 17.56
C THR A 79 -4.72 -34.13 18.07
N LEU A 80 -4.21 -33.09 17.41
CA LEU A 80 -3.04 -32.34 17.86
C LEU A 80 -3.37 -31.46 19.09
N THR A 81 -4.58 -30.89 19.16
CA THR A 81 -5.05 -30.08 20.31
C THR A 81 -5.31 -30.93 21.57
N ALA A 82 -5.60 -32.21 21.42
CA ALA A 82 -5.96 -33.09 22.54
C ALA A 82 -4.75 -33.70 23.29
N LEU A 83 -3.52 -33.52 22.80
CA LEU A 83 -2.33 -34.25 23.28
C LEU A 83 -1.41 -33.47 24.23
N THR A 84 -1.75 -32.24 24.61
CA THR A 84 -0.87 -31.37 25.43
C THR A 84 -1.61 -30.82 26.65
N CYS A 85 -1.58 -31.56 27.76
CA CYS A 85 -2.03 -31.11 29.08
C CYS A 85 -1.10 -31.69 30.16
N VAL A 86 -0.49 -30.85 31.04
CA VAL A 86 -0.13 -31.10 32.49
C VAL A 86 0.93 -30.09 33.05
N TRP A 87 0.51 -29.13 33.94
CA TRP A 87 1.13 -28.62 35.22
C TRP A 87 1.71 -27.16 35.46
N ALA A 88 0.92 -26.07 35.52
CA ALA A 88 1.07 -24.74 36.25
C ALA A 88 2.44 -23.99 36.49
N GLN A 89 2.63 -22.64 36.63
CA GLN A 89 1.85 -21.36 36.67
C GLN A 89 2.75 -20.12 36.36
N GLU A 90 2.33 -19.19 35.46
CA GLU A 90 2.42 -17.68 35.46
C GLU A 90 2.09 -17.10 34.05
N LEU A 91 1.54 -15.85 33.95
CA LEU A 91 0.94 -15.21 32.73
C LEU A 91 1.76 -13.99 32.27
N PRO A 92 1.79 -13.54 30.97
CA PRO A 92 0.68 -13.54 30.01
C PRO A 92 0.99 -14.05 28.58
N GLY A 93 -0.03 -14.61 27.92
CA GLY A 93 -0.17 -14.67 26.45
C GLY A 93 0.76 -15.61 25.66
N LEU A 94 0.35 -15.90 24.42
CA LEU A 94 1.18 -16.54 23.40
C LEU A 94 2.44 -15.66 23.17
N ARG A 95 3.60 -16.01 23.71
CA ARG A 95 4.85 -15.29 23.37
C ARG A 95 5.16 -15.58 21.90
N VAL A 96 5.24 -14.55 21.05
CA VAL A 96 5.62 -14.74 19.64
C VAL A 96 6.74 -13.80 19.26
N ARG A 97 7.96 -14.32 19.20
CA ARG A 97 9.13 -13.52 18.79
C ARG A 97 9.21 -13.31 17.29
N ALA A 98 8.50 -14.12 16.49
CA ALA A 98 8.61 -14.16 15.04
C ALA A 98 7.38 -13.65 14.27
N ASP A 99 6.23 -13.39 14.89
CA ASP A 99 5.02 -12.92 14.21
C ASP A 99 4.41 -11.72 14.92
N ASP A 100 3.93 -10.75 14.14
CA ASP A 100 3.23 -9.57 14.64
C ASP A 100 1.74 -9.87 14.80
N GLY A 101 1.42 -10.77 15.73
CA GLY A 101 0.04 -11.18 15.97
C GLY A 101 -0.81 -10.11 16.65
N ASP A 102 -0.23 -9.33 17.57
CA ASP A 102 -0.97 -8.47 18.50
C ASP A 102 -0.13 -7.28 18.99
N LEU A 103 -0.82 -6.23 19.44
CA LEU A 103 -0.26 -5.07 20.11
C LEU A 103 0.56 -5.47 21.36
N TRP A 104 0.11 -6.49 22.08
CA TRP A 104 0.75 -6.94 23.31
C TRP A 104 2.01 -7.79 23.08
N HIS A 105 2.17 -8.39 21.89
CA HIS A 105 3.35 -9.18 21.51
C HIS A 105 4.53 -8.32 21.07
N LEU A 106 4.35 -7.01 20.87
CA LEU A 106 5.44 -6.09 20.53
C LEU A 106 6.53 -6.04 21.61
N ALA A 107 6.17 -6.43 22.83
CA ALA A 107 7.06 -6.57 23.97
C ALA A 107 7.91 -7.84 23.97
N ASP A 108 7.52 -8.86 23.21
CA ASP A 108 8.24 -10.13 23.15
C ASP A 108 9.44 -10.03 22.21
N ASN A 109 9.35 -9.21 21.16
CA ASN A 109 10.45 -8.84 20.29
C ASN A 109 10.23 -7.43 19.71
N PRO A 110 11.04 -6.43 20.06
CA PRO A 110 10.81 -5.05 19.62
C PRO A 110 10.89 -4.89 18.09
N ALA A 111 11.61 -5.76 17.37
CA ALA A 111 11.69 -5.69 15.91
C ALA A 111 10.35 -5.97 15.21
N VAL A 112 9.46 -6.72 15.86
CA VAL A 112 8.15 -7.10 15.33
C VAL A 112 7.27 -5.86 15.10
N SER A 113 7.47 -4.77 15.87
CA SER A 113 6.69 -3.53 15.69
C SER A 113 6.93 -2.86 14.34
N ALA A 114 8.08 -3.10 13.69
CA ALA A 114 8.39 -2.54 12.38
C ALA A 114 7.58 -3.16 11.23
N PHE A 115 6.95 -4.32 11.45
CA PHE A 115 5.99 -4.91 10.50
C PHE A 115 4.54 -4.58 10.84
N SER A 116 4.32 -3.84 11.92
CA SER A 116 2.98 -3.48 12.36
C SER A 116 2.20 -2.84 11.22
N LEU A 117 1.08 -3.48 10.91
CA LEU A 117 0.14 -3.14 9.85
C LEU A 117 -0.56 -1.76 9.98
N MET A 118 -0.16 -0.90 10.93
CA MET A 118 -0.83 0.37 11.23
C MET A 118 0.16 1.51 11.51
N PRO A 119 -0.18 2.75 11.14
CA PRO A 119 0.55 3.93 11.59
C PRO A 119 0.46 4.15 13.11
N PHE A 120 -0.66 3.74 13.73
CA PHE A 120 -0.93 3.94 15.15
C PHE A 120 -1.93 2.90 15.70
N ARG A 121 -1.68 2.36 16.89
CA ARG A 121 -2.54 1.43 17.66
C ARG A 121 -2.52 1.83 19.12
N MET A 122 -3.63 1.59 19.83
CA MET A 122 -3.67 1.70 21.29
C MET A 122 -4.65 0.69 21.88
N GLY A 123 -4.41 0.23 23.09
CA GLY A 123 -5.31 -0.72 23.75
C GLY A 123 -5.11 -0.77 25.26
N ILE A 124 -6.14 -1.27 25.93
CA ILE A 124 -6.14 -1.58 27.36
C ILE A 124 -6.55 -3.04 27.51
N ALA A 125 -5.81 -3.77 28.33
CA ALA A 125 -6.10 -5.14 28.72
C ALA A 125 -6.32 -5.23 30.24
N TYR A 126 -7.25 -6.09 30.62
CA TYR A 126 -7.53 -6.45 32.00
C TYR A 126 -7.72 -7.96 32.13
N ALA A 127 -7.14 -8.58 33.15
CA ALA A 127 -7.35 -10.00 33.44
C ALA A 127 -7.47 -10.28 34.94
N THR A 128 -8.37 -11.21 35.28
CA THR A 128 -8.61 -11.73 36.64
C THR A 128 -8.24 -13.20 36.75
N VAL A 129 -7.75 -13.62 37.91
CA VAL A 129 -7.41 -15.02 38.20
C VAL A 129 -8.43 -15.56 39.21
N ASP A 130 -9.43 -16.30 38.72
CA ASP A 130 -10.49 -16.85 39.56
C ASP A 130 -10.34 -18.36 39.79
N ALA A 131 -10.78 -18.82 40.97
CA ALA A 131 -10.98 -20.24 41.22
C ALA A 131 -12.27 -20.71 40.51
N VAL A 132 -12.25 -21.91 39.94
CA VAL A 132 -13.37 -22.50 39.19
C VAL A 132 -14.64 -22.51 40.06
N GLY A 133 -15.59 -21.61 39.78
CA GLY A 133 -16.90 -21.54 40.45
C GLY A 133 -17.34 -20.19 41.04
N SER A 134 -16.52 -19.13 40.99
CA SER A 134 -16.91 -17.79 41.50
C SER A 134 -16.39 -16.61 40.64
N PRO A 135 -16.81 -16.46 39.36
CA PRO A 135 -16.37 -15.35 38.53
C PRO A 135 -17.31 -14.14 38.72
N THR A 136 -17.14 -13.32 39.77
CA THR A 136 -18.12 -12.23 40.02
C THR A 136 -17.62 -10.87 40.53
N GLU A 137 -16.34 -10.63 40.83
CA GLU A 137 -15.93 -9.28 41.27
C GLU A 137 -14.78 -8.70 40.43
N PHE A 138 -15.07 -7.59 39.75
CA PHE A 138 -14.11 -6.78 39.01
C PHE A 138 -13.34 -5.91 40.02
N ASP A 139 -12.17 -6.37 40.44
CA ASP A 139 -11.35 -5.69 41.43
C ASP A 139 -10.12 -5.03 40.75
N LEU A 140 -10.06 -3.71 40.88
CA LEU A 140 -9.00 -2.85 40.34
C LEU A 140 -7.65 -3.05 41.07
N GLU A 141 -7.66 -3.52 42.31
CA GLU A 141 -6.47 -3.69 43.14
C GLU A 141 -5.82 -5.08 43.00
N THR A 142 -6.62 -6.12 42.78
CA THR A 142 -6.14 -7.50 42.64
C THR A 142 -6.01 -7.99 41.20
N GLY A 143 -6.58 -7.28 40.23
CA GLY A 143 -6.47 -7.58 38.81
C GLY A 143 -5.17 -7.11 38.15
N THR A 144 -4.86 -7.70 36.99
CA THR A 144 -3.72 -7.29 36.15
C THR A 144 -4.18 -6.31 35.06
N TRP A 145 -3.39 -5.26 34.83
CA TRP A 145 -3.69 -4.20 33.87
C TRP A 145 -2.56 -4.04 32.89
N SER A 146 -2.88 -3.82 31.61
CA SER A 146 -1.91 -3.36 30.64
C SER A 146 -2.48 -2.24 29.78
N PHE A 147 -1.64 -1.27 29.47
CA PHE A 147 -1.89 -0.25 28.45
C PHE A 147 -0.77 -0.32 27.42
N ALA A 148 -1.10 -0.32 26.13
CA ALA A 148 -0.10 -0.25 25.09
C ALA A 148 -0.52 0.77 24.04
N ALA A 149 0.48 1.45 23.49
CA ALA A 149 0.34 2.31 22.33
C ALA A 149 1.55 2.10 21.42
N ALA A 150 1.32 1.95 20.12
CA ALA A 150 2.39 1.68 19.18
C ALA A 150 2.14 2.33 17.82
N THR A 151 3.22 2.78 17.18
CA THR A 151 3.31 3.11 15.76
C THR A 151 4.18 2.06 15.06
N SER A 152 4.44 2.24 13.77
CA SER A 152 5.43 1.43 13.04
C SER A 152 6.88 1.66 13.52
N LEU A 153 7.15 2.78 14.20
CA LEU A 153 8.50 3.18 14.62
C LEU A 153 8.72 3.10 16.13
N LEU A 154 7.69 3.35 16.93
CA LEU A 154 7.78 3.48 18.38
C LEU A 154 6.67 2.69 19.06
N HIS A 155 6.95 2.05 20.18
CA HIS A 155 5.96 1.43 21.02
C HIS A 155 6.21 1.73 22.49
N TYR A 156 5.12 1.88 23.23
CA TYR A 156 5.12 2.02 24.67
C TYR A 156 4.13 1.02 25.26
N GLN A 157 4.54 0.32 26.31
CA GLN A 157 3.70 -0.56 27.08
C GLN A 157 3.86 -0.26 28.56
N TYR A 158 2.72 -0.25 29.23
CA TYR A 158 2.59 -0.22 30.67
C TYR A 158 1.93 -1.52 31.12
N PHE A 159 2.47 -2.15 32.14
CA PHE A 159 1.94 -3.38 32.73
C PHE A 159 1.98 -3.29 34.25
N LYS A 160 0.87 -3.65 34.89
CA LYS A 160 0.71 -3.63 36.33
C LYS A 160 0.09 -4.95 36.79
N ALA A 161 0.79 -5.62 37.70
CA ALA A 161 0.33 -6.81 38.41
C ALA A 161 0.35 -6.55 39.93
N PRO A 162 -0.30 -7.41 40.75
CA PRO A 162 -0.23 -7.27 42.20
C PRO A 162 1.21 -7.25 42.70
N GLY A 163 1.67 -6.09 43.20
CA GLY A 163 3.02 -5.91 43.73
C GLY A 163 4.12 -5.57 42.71
N ALA A 164 3.81 -5.49 41.42
CA ALA A 164 4.80 -5.23 40.36
C ALA A 164 4.27 -4.28 39.29
N GLU A 165 5.11 -3.34 38.84
CA GLU A 165 4.81 -2.36 37.80
C GLU A 165 5.98 -2.30 36.81
N THR A 166 5.66 -2.37 35.52
CA THR A 166 6.65 -2.38 34.44
C THR A 166 6.22 -1.41 33.34
N HIS A 167 7.15 -0.56 32.94
CA HIS A 167 7.08 0.28 31.77
C HIS A 167 8.07 -0.24 30.74
N ARG A 168 7.71 -0.18 29.46
CA ARG A 168 8.57 -0.53 28.34
C ARG A 168 8.41 0.51 27.25
N LEU A 169 9.53 1.04 26.78
CA LEU A 169 9.60 1.94 25.63
C LEU A 169 10.55 1.33 24.61
N GLY A 170 10.12 1.19 23.38
CA GLY A 170 10.98 0.70 22.33
C GLY A 170 10.69 1.32 20.98
N GLY A 171 11.59 1.04 20.04
CA GLY A 171 11.47 1.46 18.66
C GLY A 171 12.07 0.44 17.72
N ALA A 172 11.64 0.49 16.47
CA ALA A 172 12.03 -0.49 15.47
C ALA A 172 12.16 0.13 14.09
N LEU A 173 13.00 -0.49 13.27
CA LEU A 173 13.28 -0.11 11.89
C LEU A 173 13.21 -1.38 11.03
N SER A 174 12.53 -1.28 9.88
CA SER A 174 12.50 -2.34 8.88
C SER A 174 13.12 -1.86 7.57
N ALA A 175 13.75 -2.79 6.85
CA ALA A 175 14.19 -2.55 5.49
C ALA A 175 12.99 -2.71 4.56
N ASP A 176 12.30 -3.84 4.70
CA ASP A 176 11.03 -4.15 4.08
C ASP A 176 10.33 -5.22 4.93
N ARG A 177 9.40 -5.98 4.35
CA ARG A 177 8.68 -7.07 5.03
C ARG A 177 9.53 -8.32 5.34
N SER A 178 10.80 -8.30 4.96
CA SER A 178 11.72 -9.43 5.09
C SER A 178 12.69 -9.27 6.25
N PHE A 179 12.88 -8.05 6.77
CA PHE A 179 13.88 -7.81 7.82
C PHE A 179 13.57 -6.57 8.66
N ALA A 180 13.68 -6.74 9.98
CA ALA A 180 13.57 -5.66 10.96
C ALA A 180 14.54 -5.82 12.13
N LEU A 181 14.89 -4.68 12.71
CA LEU A 181 15.64 -4.54 13.95
C LEU A 181 14.83 -3.69 14.93
N GLY A 182 14.91 -4.03 16.21
CA GLY A 182 14.24 -3.27 17.26
C GLY A 182 15.07 -3.19 18.52
N TYR A 183 14.78 -2.17 19.32
CA TYR A 183 15.35 -1.97 20.63
C TYR A 183 14.22 -1.58 21.59
N ALA A 184 14.25 -2.10 22.81
CA ALA A 184 13.35 -1.69 23.88
C ALA A 184 14.11 -1.55 25.20
N TYR A 185 13.60 -0.67 26.06
CA TYR A 185 14.07 -0.47 27.42
C TYR A 185 12.88 -0.63 28.38
N ALA A 186 13.03 -1.49 29.37
CA ALA A 186 12.04 -1.73 30.40
C ALA A 186 12.52 -1.27 31.78
N TRP A 187 11.63 -0.66 32.57
CA TRP A 187 11.92 -0.18 33.93
C TRP A 187 10.67 -0.26 34.82
N GLY A 188 10.85 -0.29 36.14
CA GLY A 188 9.76 -0.27 37.12
C GLY A 188 10.00 -1.21 38.30
N SER A 189 9.05 -1.29 39.23
CA SER A 189 9.17 -2.17 40.42
C SER A 189 9.11 -3.66 40.10
N GLY A 190 8.61 -4.03 38.92
CA GLY A 190 8.60 -5.40 38.41
C GLY A 190 9.82 -5.80 37.59
N VAL A 191 10.84 -4.94 37.48
CA VAL A 191 12.07 -5.19 36.71
C VAL A 191 13.25 -5.20 37.67
N GLU A 192 14.12 -6.21 37.56
CA GLU A 192 15.33 -6.26 38.39
C GLU A 192 16.35 -5.17 37.99
N GLY A 193 16.98 -4.54 38.99
CA GLY A 193 18.02 -3.53 38.79
C GLY A 193 17.52 -2.17 38.30
N ASP A 194 18.37 -1.43 37.58
CA ASP A 194 18.06 -0.10 37.03
C ASP A 194 17.21 -0.15 35.74
N GLY A 195 16.96 -1.35 35.20
CA GLY A 195 16.18 -1.62 34.00
C GLY A 195 16.82 -2.67 33.10
N VAL A 196 16.07 -3.14 32.10
CA VAL A 196 16.52 -4.17 31.14
C VAL A 196 16.43 -3.63 29.73
N SER A 197 17.52 -3.75 28.97
CA SER A 197 17.56 -3.43 27.55
C SER A 197 17.35 -4.70 26.73
N GLN A 198 16.53 -4.64 25.70
CA GLN A 198 16.27 -5.75 24.80
C GLN A 198 16.57 -5.34 23.36
N LEU A 199 17.33 -6.17 22.66
CA LEU A 199 17.53 -6.08 21.22
C LEU A 199 16.70 -7.16 20.54
N GLY A 200 16.08 -6.78 19.42
CA GLY A 200 15.24 -7.66 18.62
C GLY A 200 15.67 -7.67 17.17
N LEU A 201 15.57 -8.83 16.54
CA LEU A 201 15.74 -9.02 15.11
C LEU A 201 14.61 -9.92 14.61
N VAL A 202 14.09 -9.62 13.43
CA VAL A 202 13.18 -10.53 12.71
C VAL A 202 13.61 -10.62 11.25
N SER A 203 13.67 -11.84 10.73
CA SER A 203 13.92 -12.14 9.33
C SER A 203 12.81 -13.01 8.76
N ARG A 204 12.20 -12.56 7.67
CA ARG A 204 11.17 -13.25 6.89
C ARG A 204 11.72 -13.52 5.49
N PRO A 205 12.57 -14.55 5.31
CA PRO A 205 13.19 -14.83 4.03
C PRO A 205 12.18 -15.28 2.96
N PHE A 206 11.00 -15.75 3.39
CA PHE A 206 9.90 -16.18 2.51
C PHE A 206 8.53 -15.77 3.07
N ASP A 207 7.49 -15.88 2.24
CA ASP A 207 6.09 -15.61 2.61
C ASP A 207 5.47 -16.59 3.60
N PHE A 208 6.19 -17.66 3.90
CA PHE A 208 5.76 -18.71 4.81
C PHE A 208 6.64 -18.92 6.02
N LEU A 209 7.78 -18.23 6.11
CA LEU A 209 8.76 -18.41 7.18
C LEU A 209 9.11 -17.07 7.80
N SER A 210 9.01 -17.00 9.12
CA SER A 210 9.46 -15.88 9.93
C SER A 210 10.36 -16.39 11.04
N LEU A 211 11.47 -15.70 11.28
CA LEU A 211 12.47 -16.04 12.28
C LEU A 211 12.66 -14.82 13.18
N GLY A 212 12.51 -14.98 14.48
CA GLY A 212 12.67 -13.95 15.49
C GLY A 212 13.83 -14.26 16.41
N ILE A 213 14.62 -13.26 16.77
CA ILE A 213 15.75 -13.39 17.70
C ILE A 213 15.72 -12.21 18.66
N THR A 214 15.90 -12.48 19.94
CA THR A 214 15.95 -11.47 20.99
C THR A 214 17.15 -11.67 21.90
N VAL A 215 17.68 -10.56 22.40
CA VAL A 215 18.78 -10.56 23.37
C VAL A 215 18.42 -9.59 24.48
N ASP A 216 18.26 -10.10 25.69
CA ASP A 216 18.10 -9.27 26.88
C ASP A 216 19.50 -8.94 27.41
N ALA A 217 19.91 -7.69 27.27
CA ALA A 217 21.20 -7.20 27.74
C ALA A 217 21.13 -6.89 29.24
N VAL A 218 21.33 -7.94 30.05
CA VAL A 218 21.63 -7.84 31.49
C VAL A 218 23.16 -7.79 31.67
N GLU A 219 23.67 -6.99 32.61
CA GLU A 219 25.11 -6.69 32.78
C GLU A 219 26.04 -7.91 32.95
N THR A 220 25.51 -9.10 33.25
CA THR A 220 26.34 -10.27 33.61
C THR A 220 26.05 -11.57 32.85
N ASP A 221 24.84 -11.79 32.30
CA ASP A 221 24.51 -12.99 31.50
C ASP A 221 23.30 -12.73 30.56
N PRO A 222 23.51 -12.63 29.23
CA PRO A 222 22.43 -12.28 28.30
C PRO A 222 21.50 -13.46 28.02
N LEU A 223 20.19 -13.26 28.16
CA LEU A 223 19.17 -14.24 27.75
C LEU A 223 18.93 -14.14 26.24
N TRP A 224 19.13 -15.27 25.54
CA TRP A 224 18.94 -15.38 24.10
C TRP A 224 17.60 -16.02 23.79
N GLY A 225 16.71 -15.32 23.12
CA GLY A 225 15.45 -15.86 22.63
C GLY A 225 15.48 -16.13 21.13
N VAL A 226 14.84 -17.21 20.70
CA VAL A 226 14.56 -17.53 19.30
C VAL A 226 13.08 -17.85 19.13
N GLY A 227 12.53 -17.44 17.99
CA GLY A 227 11.18 -17.76 17.57
C GLY A 227 11.15 -18.16 16.10
N ILE A 228 10.24 -19.07 15.76
CA ILE A 228 9.93 -19.44 14.39
C ILE A 228 8.43 -19.31 14.17
N GLY A 229 8.05 -18.69 13.06
CA GLY A 229 6.70 -18.63 12.52
C GLY A 229 6.65 -19.35 11.18
N PHE A 230 5.64 -20.20 10.99
CA PHE A 230 5.46 -20.99 9.77
C PHE A 230 4.01 -20.92 9.27
N ARG A 231 3.81 -20.61 7.99
CA ARG A 231 2.50 -20.61 7.32
C ARG A 231 2.39 -21.79 6.36
N PRO A 232 1.86 -22.94 6.81
CA PRO A 232 1.86 -24.18 6.02
C PRO A 232 1.03 -24.10 4.74
N LEU A 233 0.13 -23.12 4.61
CA LEU A 233 -0.75 -22.96 3.44
C LEU A 233 -0.18 -22.04 2.36
N PHE A 234 1.14 -21.84 2.32
CA PHE A 234 1.83 -20.97 1.36
C PHE A 234 1.58 -21.30 -0.12
N PHE A 235 1.26 -22.56 -0.44
CA PHE A 235 0.85 -22.98 -1.78
C PHE A 235 -0.55 -22.44 -2.17
N ALA A 236 -1.34 -22.00 -1.19
CA ALA A 236 -2.64 -21.35 -1.32
C ALA A 236 -2.61 -19.92 -0.71
N PRO A 237 -2.19 -18.88 -1.46
CA PRO A 237 -2.08 -17.47 -1.08
C PRO A 237 -3.32 -16.89 -0.43
N ASP A 238 -4.52 -17.18 -0.95
CA ASP A 238 -5.78 -16.75 -0.34
C ASP A 238 -6.00 -17.32 1.07
N LEU A 239 -5.22 -18.34 1.44
CA LEU A 239 -5.23 -19.02 2.72
C LEU A 239 -3.86 -18.96 3.43
N THR A 240 -2.87 -18.25 2.89
CA THR A 240 -1.50 -18.29 3.44
C THR A 240 -1.44 -17.70 4.83
N SER A 241 -2.12 -16.57 5.05
CA SER A 241 -2.26 -15.97 6.38
C SER A 241 -3.34 -16.65 7.25
N LEU A 242 -4.10 -17.60 6.72
CA LEU A 242 -5.20 -18.26 7.46
C LEU A 242 -4.67 -19.10 8.63
N LEU A 243 -3.55 -19.78 8.45
CA LEU A 243 -2.97 -20.66 9.46
C LEU A 243 -1.51 -20.27 9.66
N THR A 244 -1.18 -19.84 10.87
CA THR A 244 0.21 -19.59 11.31
C THR A 244 0.51 -20.50 12.49
N LEU A 245 1.63 -21.20 12.43
CA LEU A 245 2.19 -22.00 13.51
C LEU A 245 3.40 -21.25 14.07
N THR A 246 3.55 -21.22 15.39
CA THR A 246 4.68 -20.56 16.05
C THR A 246 5.34 -21.48 17.05
N ALA A 247 6.64 -21.30 17.25
CA ALA A 247 7.36 -21.93 18.34
C ALA A 247 8.46 -20.99 18.83
N ASP A 248 8.64 -20.93 20.13
CA ASP A 248 9.55 -20.01 20.79
C ASP A 248 10.39 -20.77 21.82
N ALA A 249 11.66 -20.41 21.94
CA ALA A 249 12.62 -21.00 22.85
C ALA A 249 13.65 -19.95 23.31
N HIS A 250 14.38 -20.24 24.38
CA HIS A 250 15.53 -19.44 24.81
C HIS A 250 16.68 -20.31 25.29
N TRP A 251 17.82 -19.67 25.48
CA TRP A 251 18.94 -20.20 26.25
C TRP A 251 19.01 -19.57 27.63
N GLU A 252 19.23 -20.41 28.63
CA GLU A 252 19.63 -20.01 29.98
C GLU A 252 21.02 -20.63 30.22
N GLY A 253 22.08 -19.81 30.13
CA GLY A 253 23.45 -20.31 30.02
C GLY A 253 23.66 -21.17 28.77
N ASP A 254 24.08 -22.42 28.95
CA ASP A 254 24.30 -23.40 27.85
C ASP A 254 23.07 -24.30 27.57
N GLU A 255 21.97 -24.16 28.33
CA GLU A 255 20.80 -25.02 28.19
C GLU A 255 19.75 -24.42 27.25
N PHE A 256 19.27 -25.22 26.29
CA PHE A 256 18.19 -24.83 25.38
C PHE A 256 16.83 -25.24 25.93
N LEU A 257 15.97 -24.26 26.19
CA LEU A 257 14.65 -24.45 26.78
C LEU A 257 13.56 -24.03 25.79
N MET A 258 12.70 -24.99 25.41
CA MET A 258 11.50 -24.67 24.65
C MET A 258 10.54 -23.88 25.55
N GLU A 259 10.07 -22.72 25.09
CA GLU A 259 9.15 -21.89 25.86
C GLU A 259 7.71 -22.16 25.50
N SER A 260 7.37 -22.08 24.21
CA SER A 260 5.99 -22.16 23.79
C SER A 260 5.82 -22.69 22.37
N VAL A 261 4.62 -23.22 22.09
CA VAL A 261 4.14 -23.46 20.74
C VAL A 261 2.76 -22.85 20.58
N GLY A 262 2.48 -22.34 19.38
CA GLY A 262 1.26 -21.63 19.08
C GLY A 262 0.65 -22.00 17.74
N VAL A 263 -0.66 -21.78 17.65
CA VAL A 263 -1.42 -21.81 16.41
C VAL A 263 -2.33 -20.60 16.35
N ARG A 264 -2.35 -19.92 15.20
CA ARG A 264 -3.29 -18.86 14.87
C ARG A 264 -4.08 -19.27 13.65
N LEU A 265 -5.40 -19.18 13.77
CA LEU A 265 -6.38 -19.40 12.73
C LEU A 265 -7.13 -18.09 12.47
N ALA A 266 -6.82 -17.41 11.37
CA ALA A 266 -7.46 -16.15 10.98
C ALA A 266 -8.77 -16.41 10.21
N LEU A 267 -9.77 -16.90 10.93
CA LEU A 267 -11.06 -17.34 10.38
C LEU A 267 -11.94 -16.13 10.04
N LEU A 268 -11.94 -15.72 8.76
CA LEU A 268 -12.59 -14.48 8.30
C LEU A 268 -11.86 -13.24 8.85
N GLU A 269 -12.07 -12.08 8.26
CA GLU A 269 -11.35 -10.84 8.64
C GLU A 269 -11.76 -10.27 10.00
N MET A 270 -12.68 -10.94 10.72
CA MET A 270 -13.25 -10.49 11.98
C MET A 270 -12.97 -11.41 13.16
N LEU A 271 -12.49 -12.64 12.94
CA LEU A 271 -12.31 -13.62 14.00
C LEU A 271 -10.96 -14.33 13.86
N ASP A 272 -10.04 -14.02 14.77
CA ASP A 272 -8.87 -14.87 14.97
C ASP A 272 -9.12 -15.81 16.14
N ILE A 273 -8.79 -17.09 15.93
CA ILE A 273 -8.69 -18.06 17.01
C ILE A 273 -7.21 -18.34 17.22
N ARG A 274 -6.74 -18.18 18.44
CA ARG A 274 -5.37 -18.49 18.83
C ARG A 274 -5.38 -19.57 19.90
N GLY A 275 -4.44 -20.49 19.80
CA GLY A 275 -4.20 -21.52 20.81
C GLY A 275 -2.71 -21.62 21.07
N TRP A 276 -2.32 -21.83 22.32
CA TRP A 276 -0.91 -22.00 22.66
C TRP A 276 -0.71 -22.93 23.84
N TYR A 277 0.51 -23.45 23.93
CA TYR A 277 1.01 -24.19 25.07
C TYR A 277 2.34 -23.60 25.51
N ASP A 278 2.44 -23.26 26.79
CA ASP A 278 3.66 -22.80 27.45
C ASP A 278 4.29 -24.00 28.19
N PHE A 279 5.53 -24.33 27.88
CA PHE A 279 6.25 -25.48 28.44
C PHE A 279 6.84 -25.21 29.82
N GLN A 280 7.25 -23.97 30.12
CA GLN A 280 7.82 -23.62 31.42
C GLN A 280 6.73 -23.57 32.48
N ASN A 281 5.63 -22.90 32.16
CA ASN A 281 4.48 -22.71 33.03
C ASN A 281 3.42 -23.81 32.86
N ARG A 282 3.62 -24.71 31.88
CA ARG A 282 2.83 -25.92 31.64
C ARG A 282 1.31 -25.65 31.61
N TYR A 283 0.91 -24.64 30.83
CA TYR A 283 -0.51 -24.30 30.66
C TYR A 283 -0.89 -24.11 29.21
N PHE A 284 -2.20 -24.25 28.96
CA PHE A 284 -2.80 -24.11 27.65
C PHE A 284 -3.73 -22.90 27.63
N GLY A 285 -3.65 -22.12 26.57
CA GLY A 285 -4.51 -20.96 26.35
C GLY A 285 -5.27 -21.05 25.04
N ILE A 286 -6.49 -20.55 25.04
CA ILE A 286 -7.25 -20.22 23.83
C ILE A 286 -7.66 -18.75 23.92
N GLU A 287 -7.45 -18.03 22.84
CA GLU A 287 -7.92 -16.66 22.68
C GLU A 287 -8.83 -16.56 21.45
N LEU A 288 -9.94 -15.84 21.63
CA LEU A 288 -10.82 -15.40 20.57
C LEU A 288 -10.66 -13.89 20.41
N VAL A 289 -10.23 -13.45 19.23
CA VAL A 289 -10.10 -12.03 18.90
C VAL A 289 -11.20 -11.68 17.92
N PHE A 290 -12.05 -10.74 18.31
CA PHE A 290 -13.14 -10.21 17.49
C PHE A 290 -12.81 -8.80 17.02
N SER A 291 -12.77 -8.57 15.72
CA SER A 291 -12.50 -7.25 15.12
C SER A 291 -13.79 -6.61 14.59
N PHE A 292 -14.05 -5.37 14.99
CA PHE A 292 -15.24 -4.57 14.66
C PHE A 292 -14.81 -3.17 14.18
N GLY A 293 -14.66 -2.99 12.87
CA GLY A 293 -14.16 -1.74 12.31
C GLY A 293 -12.78 -1.39 12.90
N PRO A 294 -12.53 -0.14 13.34
CA PRO A 294 -11.25 0.26 13.93
C PRO A 294 -11.04 -0.24 15.37
N SER A 295 -11.90 -1.12 15.89
CA SER A 295 -11.82 -1.63 17.25
C SER A 295 -11.67 -3.14 17.23
N ALA A 296 -10.90 -3.71 18.15
CA ALA A 296 -10.95 -5.15 18.44
C ALA A 296 -11.26 -5.39 19.91
N ALA A 297 -12.02 -6.44 20.17
CA ALA A 297 -12.32 -6.98 21.47
C ALA A 297 -11.74 -8.39 21.57
N HIS A 298 -10.98 -8.64 22.63
CA HIS A 298 -10.32 -9.90 22.88
C HIS A 298 -11.01 -10.57 24.06
N ALA A 299 -11.23 -11.87 23.93
CA ALA A 299 -11.65 -12.72 25.02
C ALA A 299 -10.68 -13.92 25.07
N SER A 300 -9.86 -13.97 26.13
CA SER A 300 -8.91 -15.06 26.34
C SER A 300 -9.34 -15.93 27.51
N LEU A 301 -9.28 -17.24 27.31
CA LEU A 301 -9.47 -18.26 28.33
C LEU A 301 -8.17 -19.07 28.43
N SER A 302 -7.54 -19.06 29.60
CA SER A 302 -6.38 -19.92 29.85
C SER A 302 -6.64 -20.84 31.03
N SER A 303 -6.21 -22.09 30.88
CA SER A 303 -6.33 -23.12 31.90
C SER A 303 -4.96 -23.67 32.22
N LEU A 304 -4.62 -23.54 33.49
CA LEU A 304 -3.46 -24.17 34.09
C LEU A 304 -3.76 -25.65 34.18
N ALA A 305 -2.99 -26.45 33.46
CA ALA A 305 -3.06 -27.86 33.72
C ALA A 305 -2.60 -28.04 35.18
N ASN A 306 -3.40 -28.71 36.01
CA ASN A 306 -3.23 -28.89 37.47
C ASN A 306 -3.70 -27.83 38.47
N ALA A 307 -4.42 -26.79 38.07
CA ALA A 307 -5.09 -25.90 39.02
C ALA A 307 -6.60 -25.86 38.78
N ASP A 308 -7.40 -25.79 39.85
CA ASP A 308 -8.82 -25.39 39.81
C ASP A 308 -8.95 -23.89 39.50
N ARG A 309 -8.13 -23.35 38.60
CA ARG A 309 -8.04 -21.92 38.27
C ARG A 309 -8.16 -21.71 36.77
N VAL A 310 -9.01 -20.76 36.42
CA VAL A 310 -9.25 -20.32 35.05
C VAL A 310 -9.03 -18.82 35.04
N THR A 311 -8.21 -18.35 34.10
CA THR A 311 -8.03 -16.92 33.89
C THR A 311 -8.92 -16.48 32.74
N LEU A 312 -9.72 -15.45 33.03
CA LEU A 312 -10.51 -14.73 32.05
C LEU A 312 -9.84 -13.38 31.82
N GLY A 313 -9.40 -13.18 30.59
CA GLY A 313 -8.80 -11.93 30.14
C GLY A 313 -9.69 -11.26 29.10
N HIS A 314 -9.81 -9.94 29.22
CA HIS A 314 -10.51 -9.11 28.25
C HIS A 314 -9.62 -7.93 27.88
N SER A 315 -9.42 -7.68 26.59
CA SER A 315 -8.80 -6.44 26.14
C SER A 315 -9.63 -5.78 25.06
N VAL A 316 -9.60 -4.45 25.05
CA VAL A 316 -10.22 -3.64 24.02
C VAL A 316 -9.18 -2.66 23.52
N GLY A 317 -9.05 -2.57 22.20
CA GLY A 317 -8.10 -1.66 21.57
C GLY A 317 -8.61 -1.12 20.26
N ILE A 318 -8.05 0.03 19.88
CA ILE A 318 -8.15 0.56 18.53
C ILE A 318 -7.13 -0.21 17.68
N MET A 319 -7.67 -1.04 16.80
CA MET A 319 -6.98 -1.98 15.92
C MET A 319 -7.31 -1.63 14.47
N PRO A 320 -6.65 -2.22 13.45
CA PRO A 320 -6.90 -1.79 12.08
C PRO A 320 -8.37 -1.89 11.79
N PRO A 321 -8.94 -0.96 11.00
CA PRO A 321 -10.19 -1.28 10.34
C PRO A 321 -9.97 -2.58 9.60
N GLY A 322 -10.47 -3.69 10.18
CA GLY A 322 -10.70 -4.90 9.42
C GLY A 322 -11.60 -4.55 8.25
N LYS A 323 -11.73 -5.43 7.26
CA LYS A 323 -12.80 -5.19 6.27
C LYS A 323 -14.11 -4.96 7.04
N PRO A 324 -14.87 -3.94 6.65
CA PRO A 324 -16.14 -3.62 7.28
C PRO A 324 -16.98 -4.89 7.44
N LEU A 325 -17.72 -4.98 8.54
CA LEU A 325 -18.51 -6.17 8.85
C LEU A 325 -19.32 -6.56 7.60
N PRO A 326 -19.37 -7.84 7.17
CA PRO A 326 -20.26 -8.28 6.09
C PRO A 326 -21.75 -8.10 6.45
N PHE A 327 -22.03 -7.65 7.67
CA PHE A 327 -23.34 -7.27 8.18
C PHE A 327 -23.59 -5.75 8.16
N GLU A 328 -22.62 -4.92 7.77
CA GLU A 328 -22.93 -3.56 7.35
C GLU A 328 -23.80 -3.68 6.11
N GLY A 329 -25.00 -3.12 6.14
CA GLY A 329 -25.91 -3.11 4.99
C GLY A 329 -25.26 -2.44 3.77
N ASN A 330 -26.05 -2.26 2.72
CA ASN A 330 -25.59 -1.54 1.54
C ASN A 330 -24.94 -0.20 1.92
N ARG A 331 -23.83 0.14 1.26
CA ARG A 331 -23.08 1.38 1.49
C ARG A 331 -22.82 2.12 0.18
N VAL A 332 -22.71 3.44 0.30
CA VAL A 332 -22.30 4.35 -0.77
C VAL A 332 -20.96 4.94 -0.38
N LEU A 333 -19.96 4.73 -1.23
CA LEU A 333 -18.66 5.38 -1.07
C LEU A 333 -18.74 6.78 -1.69
N VAL A 334 -18.55 7.80 -0.87
CA VAL A 334 -18.53 9.20 -1.26
C VAL A 334 -17.10 9.61 -1.57
N ILE A 335 -16.88 10.15 -2.77
CA ILE A 335 -15.61 10.72 -3.22
C ILE A 335 -15.82 12.23 -3.28
N LYS A 336 -15.16 12.97 -2.39
CA LYS A 336 -15.25 14.44 -2.29
C LYS A 336 -13.95 15.01 -1.73
N ASP A 337 -13.68 16.29 -1.99
CA ASP A 337 -12.57 17.04 -1.40
C ASP A 337 -11.18 16.39 -1.56
N ILE A 338 -10.96 15.64 -2.65
CA ILE A 338 -9.68 14.95 -2.89
C ILE A 338 -8.76 15.84 -3.72
N ASP A 339 -7.70 16.36 -3.09
CA ASP A 339 -6.56 16.91 -3.82
C ASP A 339 -5.66 15.75 -4.28
N VAL A 340 -5.73 15.46 -5.59
CA VAL A 340 -5.04 14.31 -6.19
C VAL A 340 -3.64 14.72 -6.62
N VAL A 341 -2.63 14.08 -6.04
CA VAL A 341 -1.25 14.19 -6.53
C VAL A 341 -1.05 13.17 -7.64
N THR A 342 -0.79 13.66 -8.86
CA THR A 342 -0.59 12.82 -10.05
C THR A 342 0.84 12.28 -10.18
N HIS A 343 1.81 12.81 -9.41
CA HIS A 343 3.23 12.49 -9.52
C HIS A 343 3.89 12.39 -8.13
N GLY A 344 4.54 11.27 -7.80
CA GLY A 344 5.31 11.14 -6.55
C GLY A 344 5.05 9.85 -5.76
N PRO A 345 6.04 9.35 -4.99
CA PRO A 345 5.79 8.35 -3.96
C PRO A 345 5.00 8.96 -2.79
N GLU A 346 3.95 8.28 -2.33
CA GLU A 346 3.11 8.68 -1.19
C GLU A 346 3.86 8.65 0.14
N ASP A 347 4.90 7.80 0.25
CA ASP A 347 5.60 7.49 1.51
C ASP A 347 6.85 8.34 1.74
N GLY A 348 6.90 9.54 1.15
CA GLY A 348 7.90 10.53 1.51
C GLY A 348 7.63 11.05 2.91
N VAL A 349 7.73 10.21 3.94
CA VAL A 349 7.61 10.62 5.34
C VAL A 349 8.80 11.53 5.63
N SER A 350 8.60 12.82 5.41
CA SER A 350 9.41 13.84 6.05
C SER A 350 9.17 13.73 7.54
N ILE A 351 10.20 13.86 8.36
CA ILE A 351 10.01 13.98 9.82
C ILE A 351 9.12 15.19 10.17
N LEU A 352 8.96 16.14 9.24
CA LEU A 352 8.03 17.26 9.32
C LEU A 352 6.59 16.89 8.98
N ASP A 353 6.32 15.83 8.21
CA ASP A 353 4.97 15.33 7.94
C ASP A 353 4.35 14.63 9.15
N PHE A 354 5.15 14.32 10.18
CA PHE A 354 4.67 13.84 11.47
C PHE A 354 3.68 14.80 12.14
N PHE A 355 3.78 16.10 11.84
CA PHE A 355 2.88 17.15 12.35
C PHE A 355 1.86 17.64 11.30
N SER A 356 1.90 17.11 10.08
CA SER A 356 0.95 17.46 9.01
C SER A 356 -0.29 16.59 9.13
N THR A 357 -1.46 17.22 9.29
CA THR A 357 -2.76 16.53 9.26
C THR A 357 -3.34 16.42 7.85
N GLU A 358 -2.71 17.02 6.84
CA GLU A 358 -3.22 17.05 5.45
C GLU A 358 -2.47 16.02 4.59
N ARG A 359 -2.93 14.77 4.61
CA ARG A 359 -2.49 13.74 3.66
C ARG A 359 -3.23 13.94 2.33
N ARG A 360 -2.50 14.24 1.25
CA ARG A 360 -3.04 14.24 -0.11
C ARG A 360 -3.06 12.81 -0.66
N MET A 361 -4.12 12.46 -1.38
CA MET A 361 -4.27 11.12 -1.97
C MET A 361 -3.54 11.07 -3.32
N GLY A 362 -2.78 10.01 -3.57
CA GLY A 362 -2.18 9.79 -4.88
C GLY A 362 -3.22 9.37 -5.92
N PHE A 363 -2.99 9.69 -7.19
CA PHE A 363 -3.89 9.28 -8.27
C PHE A 363 -4.05 7.75 -8.34
N GLN A 364 -2.97 7.00 -8.16
CA GLN A 364 -3.04 5.53 -8.15
C GLN A 364 -3.79 5.00 -6.93
N GLU A 365 -3.64 5.60 -5.74
CA GLU A 365 -4.41 5.22 -4.55
C GLU A 365 -5.91 5.42 -4.74
N LEU A 366 -6.33 6.50 -5.42
CA LEU A 366 -7.73 6.73 -5.80
C LEU A 366 -8.26 5.61 -6.72
N LEU A 367 -7.51 5.22 -7.75
CA LEU A 367 -7.91 4.16 -8.66
C LEU A 367 -7.96 2.80 -7.96
N ASP A 368 -6.95 2.49 -7.16
CA ASP A 368 -6.88 1.24 -6.39
C ASP A 368 -8.01 1.18 -5.35
N MET A 369 -8.39 2.30 -4.75
CA MET A 369 -9.56 2.40 -3.87
C MET A 369 -10.86 2.05 -4.62
N ILE A 370 -11.05 2.57 -5.83
CA ILE A 370 -12.22 2.25 -6.68
C ILE A 370 -12.21 0.78 -7.08
N ASP A 371 -11.06 0.21 -7.44
CA ASP A 371 -10.94 -1.21 -7.79
C ASP A 371 -11.24 -2.11 -6.56
N ARG A 372 -10.79 -1.74 -5.36
CA ARG A 372 -11.19 -2.42 -4.10
C ARG A 372 -12.69 -2.30 -3.86
N ALA A 373 -13.25 -1.10 -3.98
CA ALA A 373 -14.69 -0.85 -3.83
C ALA A 373 -15.51 -1.60 -4.89
N THR A 374 -14.95 -1.86 -6.08
CA THR A 374 -15.56 -2.68 -7.13
C THR A 374 -15.69 -4.13 -6.68
N ALA A 375 -14.68 -4.68 -6.00
CA ALA A 375 -14.70 -6.05 -5.48
C ALA A 375 -15.57 -6.25 -4.22
N ASP A 376 -15.86 -5.19 -3.45
CA ASP A 376 -16.64 -5.27 -2.21
C ASP A 376 -18.15 -5.33 -2.45
N GLY A 377 -18.77 -6.47 -2.13
CA GLY A 377 -20.22 -6.67 -2.27
C GLY A 377 -21.10 -5.77 -1.41
N GLY A 378 -20.57 -5.14 -0.35
CA GLY A 378 -21.30 -4.18 0.49
C GLY A 378 -21.36 -2.77 -0.11
N ILE A 379 -20.49 -2.43 -1.06
CA ILE A 379 -20.53 -1.15 -1.77
C ILE A 379 -21.45 -1.29 -2.99
N VAL A 380 -22.54 -0.53 -3.01
CA VAL A 380 -23.56 -0.59 -4.09
C VAL A 380 -23.51 0.60 -5.04
N ALA A 381 -22.94 1.72 -4.60
CA ALA A 381 -22.79 2.91 -5.43
C ALA A 381 -21.57 3.77 -5.03
N LEU A 382 -21.09 4.57 -5.98
CA LEU A 382 -20.23 5.72 -5.76
C LEU A 382 -21.07 7.00 -5.88
N ALA A 383 -20.88 7.91 -4.94
CA ALA A 383 -21.35 9.29 -5.05
C ALA A 383 -20.11 10.19 -5.16
N ILE A 384 -19.90 10.82 -6.33
CA ILE A 384 -18.76 11.70 -6.55
C ILE A 384 -19.30 13.14 -6.48
N GLU A 385 -18.92 13.84 -5.41
CA GLU A 385 -19.26 15.23 -5.17
C GLU A 385 -18.07 16.08 -5.56
N ASP A 386 -18.23 16.88 -6.60
CA ASP A 386 -17.20 17.66 -7.26
C ASP A 386 -16.05 16.78 -7.77
N LEU A 387 -15.95 16.68 -9.11
CA LEU A 387 -14.96 15.79 -9.73
C LEU A 387 -13.54 16.18 -9.28
N PRO A 388 -12.67 15.20 -8.96
CA PRO A 388 -11.30 15.49 -8.58
C PRO A 388 -10.59 16.23 -9.72
N PRO A 389 -9.73 17.22 -9.43
CA PRO A 389 -9.13 18.06 -10.46
C PRO A 389 -8.06 17.29 -11.27
N LEU A 390 -8.49 16.58 -12.31
CA LEU A 390 -7.59 15.83 -13.20
C LEU A 390 -7.13 16.72 -14.35
N GLY A 391 -5.83 16.91 -14.48
CA GLY A 391 -5.24 17.89 -15.39
C GLY A 391 -5.07 17.47 -16.86
N SER A 392 -5.26 16.18 -17.19
CA SER A 392 -4.97 15.64 -18.52
C SER A 392 -6.11 14.76 -19.05
N TYR A 393 -6.18 14.59 -20.38
CA TYR A 393 -7.13 13.66 -21.00
C TYR A 393 -6.88 12.20 -20.59
N ALA A 394 -5.62 11.79 -20.51
CA ALA A 394 -5.25 10.40 -20.16
C ALA A 394 -5.69 10.06 -18.73
N SER A 395 -5.35 10.89 -17.73
CA SER A 395 -5.78 10.69 -16.35
C SER A 395 -7.31 10.71 -16.21
N ILE A 396 -8.00 11.58 -16.94
CA ILE A 396 -9.48 11.60 -16.98
C ILE A 396 -10.03 10.28 -17.53
N GLN A 397 -9.43 9.74 -18.59
CA GLN A 397 -9.85 8.48 -19.21
C GLN A 397 -9.53 7.26 -18.34
N GLU A 398 -8.35 7.23 -17.70
CA GLU A 398 -7.96 6.19 -16.75
C GLU A 398 -8.91 6.17 -15.53
N PHE A 399 -9.27 7.35 -15.01
CA PHE A 399 -10.32 7.47 -14.00
C PHE A 399 -11.69 6.98 -14.52
N ALA A 400 -12.07 7.33 -15.74
CA ALA A 400 -13.29 6.83 -16.37
C ALA A 400 -13.28 5.30 -16.50
N GLN A 401 -12.15 4.70 -16.84
CA GLN A 401 -12.00 3.24 -16.94
C GLN A 401 -12.23 2.55 -15.59
N ALA A 402 -11.71 3.10 -14.49
CA ALA A 402 -11.99 2.60 -13.15
C ALA A 402 -13.49 2.66 -12.82
N LEU A 403 -14.16 3.78 -13.15
CA LEU A 403 -15.61 3.93 -12.98
C LEU A 403 -16.42 2.99 -13.89
N PHE A 404 -15.96 2.74 -15.12
CA PHE A 404 -16.57 1.75 -16.01
C PHE A 404 -16.45 0.34 -15.43
N ARG A 405 -15.30 -0.04 -14.86
CA ARG A 405 -15.14 -1.33 -14.17
C ARG A 405 -16.12 -1.44 -13.00
N PHE A 406 -16.24 -0.39 -12.19
CA PHE A 406 -17.19 -0.32 -11.09
C PHE A 406 -18.64 -0.49 -11.58
N ARG A 407 -19.03 0.22 -12.64
CA ARG A 407 -20.37 0.12 -13.23
C ARG A 407 -20.64 -1.25 -13.85
N ASN A 408 -19.66 -1.83 -14.53
CA ASN A 408 -19.77 -3.16 -15.15
C ASN A 408 -19.89 -4.29 -14.10
N ALA A 409 -19.49 -4.05 -12.85
CA ALA A 409 -19.78 -4.93 -11.72
C ALA A 409 -21.25 -4.84 -11.23
N GLY A 410 -22.12 -4.08 -11.93
CA GLY A 410 -23.54 -3.93 -11.62
C GLY A 410 -23.85 -2.83 -10.61
N LYS A 411 -22.85 -1.99 -10.28
CA LYS A 411 -22.95 -0.92 -9.29
C LYS A 411 -23.22 0.43 -9.95
N LYS A 412 -23.60 1.44 -9.16
CA LYS A 412 -24.05 2.75 -9.66
C LYS A 412 -23.06 3.87 -9.43
N VAL A 413 -22.93 4.80 -10.37
CA VAL A 413 -22.09 6.00 -10.25
C VAL A 413 -22.96 7.24 -10.34
N TYR A 414 -22.99 8.04 -9.28
CA TYR A 414 -23.75 9.28 -9.22
C TYR A 414 -22.79 10.47 -9.14
N LEU A 415 -23.04 11.50 -9.95
CA LEU A 415 -22.26 12.73 -9.96
C LEU A 415 -23.09 13.89 -9.41
N TYR A 416 -22.47 14.67 -8.55
CA TYR A 416 -23.01 15.92 -8.05
C TYR A 416 -21.95 17.02 -8.14
N SER A 417 -22.38 18.25 -8.45
CA SER A 417 -21.54 19.43 -8.23
C SER A 417 -22.33 20.56 -7.60
N GLY A 418 -21.75 21.14 -6.54
CA GLY A 418 -22.30 22.30 -5.86
C GLY A 418 -22.07 23.62 -6.60
N ASP A 419 -21.05 23.65 -7.46
CA ASP A 419 -20.63 24.86 -8.17
C ASP A 419 -20.59 24.60 -9.68
N PHE A 420 -19.66 23.77 -10.16
CA PHE A 420 -19.57 23.47 -11.58
C PHE A 420 -18.78 22.25 -11.99
N PHE A 421 -19.11 21.76 -13.18
CA PHE A 421 -18.36 20.74 -13.88
C PHE A 421 -17.46 21.34 -14.98
N TYR A 422 -16.23 20.85 -15.10
CA TYR A 422 -15.24 21.31 -16.08
C TYR A 422 -15.16 20.41 -17.32
N SER A 423 -14.96 21.01 -18.50
CA SER A 423 -14.50 20.28 -19.70
C SER A 423 -12.98 20.13 -19.73
N PRO A 424 -12.44 19.04 -20.30
CA PRO A 424 -13.14 17.92 -20.93
C PRO A 424 -13.61 16.85 -19.92
N GLN A 425 -13.26 16.98 -18.64
CA GLN A 425 -13.49 15.93 -17.64
C GLN A 425 -14.94 15.51 -17.55
N PHE A 426 -15.86 16.46 -17.43
CA PHE A 426 -17.29 16.22 -17.39
C PHE A 426 -17.81 15.48 -18.63
N GLN A 427 -17.33 15.84 -19.83
CA GLN A 427 -17.75 15.22 -21.08
C GLN A 427 -17.47 13.71 -21.05
N ILE A 428 -16.30 13.32 -20.55
CA ILE A 428 -15.92 11.92 -20.40
C ILE A 428 -16.66 11.27 -19.23
N MET A 429 -16.80 11.94 -18.09
CA MET A 429 -17.50 11.40 -16.91
C MET A 429 -19.00 11.17 -17.16
N ALA A 430 -19.63 11.95 -18.05
CA ALA A 430 -21.02 11.73 -18.45
C ALA A 430 -21.24 10.34 -19.07
N SER A 431 -20.20 9.72 -19.64
CA SER A 431 -20.26 8.36 -20.22
C SER A 431 -20.39 7.24 -19.18
N VAL A 432 -19.96 7.51 -17.93
CA VAL A 432 -19.97 6.53 -16.83
C VAL A 432 -21.12 6.76 -15.86
N ALA A 433 -21.58 8.00 -15.70
CA ALA A 433 -22.59 8.38 -14.72
C ALA A 433 -23.99 7.78 -15.00
N ASP A 434 -24.62 7.24 -13.96
CA ASP A 434 -26.03 6.84 -13.96
C ASP A 434 -26.97 8.03 -13.66
N TYR A 435 -26.46 9.06 -12.98
CA TYR A 435 -27.21 10.23 -12.55
C TYR A 435 -26.29 11.44 -12.37
N ILE A 436 -26.70 12.60 -12.90
CA ILE A 436 -25.95 13.84 -12.83
C ILE A 436 -26.83 14.96 -12.27
N ALA A 437 -26.48 15.48 -11.11
CA ALA A 437 -27.12 16.65 -10.51
C ALA A 437 -26.14 17.82 -10.37
N VAL A 438 -26.68 19.03 -10.52
CA VAL A 438 -25.95 20.28 -10.28
C VAL A 438 -26.82 21.18 -9.41
N SER A 439 -26.19 21.97 -8.54
CA SER A 439 -26.87 23.04 -7.81
C SER A 439 -27.69 23.94 -8.75
N PRO A 440 -28.89 24.43 -8.34
CA PRO A 440 -29.69 25.34 -9.17
C PRO A 440 -28.94 26.62 -9.61
N THR A 441 -27.93 27.05 -8.86
CA THR A 441 -27.08 28.20 -9.17
C THR A 441 -25.73 27.81 -9.78
N GLY A 442 -25.49 26.52 -10.00
CA GLY A 442 -24.26 26.03 -10.59
C GLY A 442 -24.21 26.17 -12.11
N MET A 443 -23.12 25.70 -12.70
CA MET A 443 -22.87 25.76 -14.14
C MET A 443 -22.21 24.49 -14.69
N VAL A 444 -22.27 24.31 -16.01
CA VAL A 444 -21.51 23.26 -16.71
C VAL A 444 -20.64 23.94 -17.75
N ASN A 445 -19.33 23.93 -17.51
CA ASN A 445 -18.37 24.51 -18.43
C ASN A 445 -18.12 23.56 -19.62
N MET A 446 -19.08 23.45 -20.54
CA MET A 446 -18.93 22.77 -21.83
C MET A 446 -18.19 23.68 -22.81
N THR A 447 -16.90 23.44 -23.04
CA THR A 447 -16.10 24.23 -23.98
C THR A 447 -15.18 23.36 -24.81
N GLY A 448 -14.91 23.78 -26.05
CA GLY A 448 -14.06 23.06 -26.99
C GLY A 448 -12.56 23.24 -26.74
N PHE A 449 -11.76 22.46 -27.46
CA PHE A 449 -10.30 22.50 -27.34
C PHE A 449 -9.77 23.88 -27.72
N TYR A 450 -8.97 24.46 -26.82
CA TYR A 450 -8.32 25.74 -27.01
C TYR A 450 -6.85 25.65 -26.62
N ALA A 451 -5.97 26.06 -27.52
CA ALA A 451 -4.53 26.13 -27.27
C ALA A 451 -3.99 27.52 -27.64
N ARG A 452 -3.11 28.06 -26.79
CA ARG A 452 -2.37 29.29 -27.07
C ARG A 452 -0.90 29.10 -26.76
N GLY A 453 -0.03 29.63 -27.62
CA GLY A 453 1.40 29.73 -27.36
C GLY A 453 1.78 31.15 -26.94
N VAL A 454 2.71 31.25 -25.99
CA VAL A 454 3.44 32.50 -25.71
C VAL A 454 4.73 32.48 -26.52
N TYR A 455 5.12 33.62 -27.08
CA TYR A 455 6.32 33.76 -27.92
C TYR A 455 7.15 34.95 -27.43
N LEU A 456 8.36 34.67 -26.98
CA LEU A 456 9.25 35.60 -26.28
C LEU A 456 10.34 36.18 -27.18
N LYS A 457 10.49 35.69 -28.41
CA LYS A 457 11.56 36.12 -29.32
C LYS A 457 11.67 37.64 -29.44
N GLY A 458 10.54 38.33 -29.63
CA GLY A 458 10.51 39.80 -29.75
C GLY A 458 10.95 40.53 -28.47
N PHE A 459 10.75 39.94 -27.29
CA PHE A 459 11.27 40.46 -26.02
C PHE A 459 12.77 40.15 -25.89
N LEU A 460 13.18 38.90 -26.15
CA LEU A 460 14.57 38.46 -26.06
C LEU A 460 15.49 39.26 -27.00
N ASP A 461 15.06 39.51 -28.24
CA ASP A 461 15.80 40.33 -29.20
C ASP A 461 16.04 41.76 -28.66
N ARG A 462 15.06 42.35 -27.95
CA ARG A 462 15.16 43.71 -27.39
C ARG A 462 16.16 43.80 -26.24
N ILE A 463 16.29 42.75 -25.44
CA ILE A 463 17.26 42.68 -24.35
C ILE A 463 18.60 42.09 -24.80
N GLY A 464 18.81 41.90 -26.10
CA GLY A 464 20.05 41.39 -26.68
C GLY A 464 20.29 39.90 -26.48
N VAL A 465 19.27 39.12 -26.10
CA VAL A 465 19.39 37.67 -25.95
C VAL A 465 19.13 37.00 -27.30
N ARG A 466 20.16 36.39 -27.87
CA ARG A 466 20.04 35.61 -29.12
C ARG A 466 19.83 34.13 -28.78
N VAL A 467 18.90 33.48 -29.46
CA VAL A 467 18.57 32.07 -29.25
C VAL A 467 19.01 31.24 -30.44
N LEU A 468 19.82 30.22 -30.20
CA LEU A 468 20.12 29.15 -31.17
C LEU A 468 19.17 27.98 -30.88
N ASN A 469 18.22 27.76 -31.78
CA ASN A 469 17.28 26.64 -31.74
C ASN A 469 17.55 25.73 -32.94
N VAL A 470 18.17 24.58 -32.70
CA VAL A 470 18.43 23.56 -33.74
C VAL A 470 17.55 22.36 -33.44
N ALA A 471 16.55 22.11 -34.29
CA ALA A 471 15.54 21.07 -34.08
C ALA A 471 15.34 20.19 -35.32
N THR A 472 15.02 18.92 -35.13
CA THR A 472 14.71 18.01 -36.24
C THR A 472 13.23 18.10 -36.64
N GLY A 473 13.00 18.73 -37.78
CA GLY A 473 11.67 18.90 -38.36
C GLY A 473 10.94 20.14 -37.82
N LYS A 474 9.95 20.60 -38.58
CA LYS A 474 9.23 21.84 -38.31
C LYS A 474 8.23 21.75 -37.16
N THR A 475 7.84 20.53 -36.78
CA THR A 475 6.88 20.25 -35.71
C THR A 475 7.54 20.01 -34.35
N LYS A 476 8.88 19.92 -34.27
CA LYS A 476 9.60 19.85 -33.00
C LYS A 476 9.68 21.24 -32.36
N SER A 477 8.59 21.62 -31.69
CA SER A 477 8.29 23.02 -31.34
C SER A 477 8.75 23.50 -29.96
N ALA A 478 9.44 22.66 -29.17
CA ALA A 478 9.81 22.99 -27.79
C ALA A 478 10.65 24.29 -27.66
N GLY A 479 11.48 24.60 -28.67
CA GLY A 479 12.28 25.84 -28.71
C GLY A 479 11.54 27.05 -29.31
N ASN A 480 10.35 26.88 -29.87
CA ASN A 480 9.68 27.92 -30.67
C ASN A 480 9.24 29.11 -29.81
N ILE A 481 8.87 28.89 -28.55
CA ILE A 481 8.57 29.97 -27.59
C ILE A 481 9.72 30.99 -27.48
N PHE A 482 10.97 30.57 -27.68
CA PHE A 482 12.14 31.46 -27.56
C PHE A 482 12.66 31.97 -28.91
N SER A 483 12.40 31.24 -30.00
CA SER A 483 13.01 31.48 -31.31
C SER A 483 12.06 32.06 -32.36
N GLU A 484 10.76 31.88 -32.20
CA GLU A 484 9.73 32.34 -33.14
C GLU A 484 8.93 33.53 -32.58
N THR A 485 8.35 34.35 -33.47
CA THR A 485 7.47 35.47 -33.09
C THR A 485 6.00 35.06 -32.97
N GLY A 486 5.65 33.87 -33.44
CA GLY A 486 4.29 33.33 -33.43
C GLY A 486 4.30 31.84 -33.80
N MET A 487 3.13 31.20 -33.71
CA MET A 487 2.99 29.77 -33.98
C MET A 487 3.20 29.48 -35.47
N PRO A 488 4.24 28.69 -35.83
CA PRO A 488 4.44 28.28 -37.22
C PRO A 488 3.26 27.46 -37.74
N GLU A 489 3.04 27.50 -39.06
CA GLU A 489 1.87 26.86 -39.68
C GLU A 489 1.87 25.35 -39.49
N GLU A 490 3.03 24.70 -39.55
CA GLU A 490 3.14 23.26 -39.34
C GLU A 490 2.82 22.85 -37.89
N VAL A 491 3.20 23.70 -36.92
CA VAL A 491 2.84 23.49 -35.50
C VAL A 491 1.34 23.71 -35.30
N ARG A 492 0.76 24.72 -35.95
CA ARG A 492 -0.69 24.97 -35.94
C ARG A 492 -1.45 23.77 -36.49
N ALA A 493 -1.08 23.27 -37.67
CA ALA A 493 -1.70 22.11 -38.28
C ALA A 493 -1.62 20.86 -37.38
N MET A 494 -0.45 20.61 -36.77
CA MET A 494 -0.28 19.52 -35.81
C MET A 494 -1.19 19.67 -34.59
N LEU A 495 -1.27 20.86 -33.98
CA LEU A 495 -2.13 21.11 -32.82
C LEU A 495 -3.61 21.07 -33.16
N THR A 496 -4.01 21.52 -34.36
CA THR A 496 -5.39 21.40 -34.85
C THR A 496 -5.80 19.94 -35.00
N ARG A 497 -4.94 19.10 -35.60
CA ARG A 497 -5.18 17.65 -35.69
C ARG A 497 -5.28 17.03 -34.29
N PHE A 498 -4.24 17.24 -33.47
CA PHE A 498 -4.13 16.65 -32.14
C PHE A 498 -5.29 17.06 -31.22
N GLY A 499 -5.61 18.36 -31.16
CA GLY A 499 -6.73 18.87 -30.37
C GLY A 499 -8.10 18.46 -30.90
N GLY A 500 -8.24 18.34 -32.23
CA GLY A 500 -9.43 17.82 -32.87
C GLY A 500 -9.71 16.36 -32.49
N ASP A 501 -8.68 15.52 -32.49
CA ASP A 501 -8.80 14.13 -32.03
C ASP A 501 -9.22 14.08 -30.56
N LEU A 502 -8.51 14.76 -29.65
CA LEU A 502 -8.87 14.81 -28.22
C LEU A 502 -10.32 15.26 -27.97
N GLN A 503 -10.75 16.33 -28.65
CA GLN A 503 -12.12 16.82 -28.55
C GLN A 503 -13.11 15.77 -29.06
N SER A 504 -12.82 15.08 -30.16
CA SER A 504 -13.67 14.00 -30.67
C SER A 504 -13.82 12.88 -29.65
N GLN A 505 -12.75 12.48 -28.95
CA GLN A 505 -12.83 11.43 -27.92
C GLN A 505 -13.76 11.82 -26.78
N ALA A 506 -13.70 13.09 -26.33
CA ALA A 506 -14.54 13.59 -25.26
C ALA A 506 -16.01 13.73 -25.69
N LEU A 507 -16.25 14.20 -26.92
CA LEU A 507 -17.59 14.26 -27.51
C LEU A 507 -18.21 12.88 -27.72
N ASP A 508 -17.44 11.90 -28.20
CA ASP A 508 -17.89 10.52 -28.37
C ASP A 508 -18.34 9.93 -27.02
N ALA A 509 -17.56 10.15 -25.96
CA ALA A 509 -17.90 9.71 -24.61
C ALA A 509 -19.16 10.41 -24.10
N PHE A 510 -19.26 11.73 -24.26
CA PHE A 510 -20.42 12.51 -23.86
C PHE A 510 -21.69 12.05 -24.57
N ALA A 511 -21.61 11.87 -25.89
CA ALA A 511 -22.70 11.37 -26.73
C ALA A 511 -23.14 9.96 -26.30
N ALA A 512 -22.19 9.06 -26.03
CA ALA A 512 -22.48 7.71 -25.56
C ALA A 512 -23.16 7.69 -24.17
N GLY A 513 -22.80 8.63 -23.29
CA GLY A 513 -23.39 8.74 -21.95
C GLY A 513 -24.79 9.32 -21.92
N ARG A 514 -24.97 10.46 -22.61
CA ARG A 514 -26.24 11.19 -22.58
C ARG A 514 -27.24 10.63 -23.58
N GLY A 515 -26.79 10.24 -24.77
CA GLY A 515 -27.60 9.63 -25.83
C GLY A 515 -28.81 10.49 -26.20
N ASP A 516 -29.97 9.85 -26.32
CA ASP A 516 -31.25 10.48 -26.69
C ASP A 516 -31.77 11.54 -25.70
N ARG A 517 -31.08 11.74 -24.56
CA ARG A 517 -31.41 12.83 -23.63
C ARG A 517 -31.04 14.19 -24.19
N LEU A 518 -30.03 14.26 -25.06
CA LEU A 518 -29.55 15.52 -25.63
C LEU A 518 -30.61 16.07 -26.59
N THR A 519 -30.92 17.36 -26.47
CA THR A 519 -31.89 18.02 -27.36
C THR A 519 -31.27 18.52 -28.66
N LEU A 520 -29.94 18.65 -28.68
CA LEU A 520 -29.13 19.06 -29.81
C LEU A 520 -28.00 18.06 -30.04
N PRO A 521 -27.44 18.00 -31.26
CA PRO A 521 -26.21 17.26 -31.53
C PRO A 521 -25.07 17.65 -30.56
N PRO A 522 -24.20 16.71 -30.15
CA PRO A 522 -23.12 16.97 -29.19
C PRO A 522 -22.18 18.13 -29.58
N ASP A 523 -21.91 18.28 -30.88
CA ASP A 523 -21.08 19.35 -31.44
C ASP A 523 -21.76 20.73 -31.36
N GLU A 524 -23.08 20.80 -31.56
CA GLU A 524 -23.86 22.02 -31.35
C GLU A 524 -23.91 22.41 -29.87
N ILE A 525 -24.09 21.44 -28.97
CA ILE A 525 -24.02 21.67 -27.51
C ILE A 525 -22.66 22.26 -27.13
N LEU A 526 -21.57 21.68 -27.63
CA LEU A 526 -20.24 22.19 -27.36
C LEU A 526 -20.01 23.60 -27.91
N ALA A 527 -20.58 23.92 -29.07
CA ALA A 527 -20.50 25.23 -29.70
C ALA A 527 -21.31 26.31 -28.96
N HIS A 528 -22.39 25.94 -28.28
CA HIS A 528 -23.23 26.85 -27.49
C HIS A 528 -22.67 27.15 -26.09
N GLY A 529 -21.80 26.31 -25.55
CA GLY A 529 -21.25 26.51 -24.23
C GLY A 529 -20.30 27.73 -24.12
N PRO A 530 -19.93 28.14 -22.90
CA PRO A 530 -20.24 27.49 -21.62
C PRO A 530 -21.68 27.71 -21.15
N TYR A 531 -22.21 26.74 -20.40
CA TYR A 531 -23.55 26.81 -19.82
C TYR A 531 -23.50 27.39 -18.41
N PHE A 532 -23.56 28.72 -18.30
CA PHE A 532 -23.62 29.42 -17.01
C PHE A 532 -24.92 29.20 -16.23
N SER A 533 -25.94 28.64 -16.87
CA SER A 533 -27.21 28.27 -16.25
C SER A 533 -27.32 26.74 -16.21
N ALA A 534 -27.30 26.15 -15.01
CA ALA A 534 -27.61 24.73 -14.84
C ALA A 534 -29.01 24.38 -15.37
N ALA A 535 -29.97 25.31 -15.31
CA ALA A 535 -31.30 25.11 -15.87
C ALA A 535 -31.26 24.89 -17.39
N GLN A 536 -30.47 25.70 -18.11
CA GLN A 536 -30.27 25.48 -19.55
C GLN A 536 -29.55 24.16 -19.82
N ALA A 537 -28.53 23.83 -19.03
CA ALA A 537 -27.82 22.56 -19.18
C ALA A 537 -28.76 21.35 -19.00
N ARG A 538 -29.74 21.46 -18.09
CA ARG A 538 -30.78 20.44 -17.91
C ARG A 538 -31.77 20.40 -19.07
N GLU A 539 -32.23 21.54 -19.54
CA GLU A 539 -33.12 21.64 -20.72
C GLU A 539 -32.48 21.02 -21.96
N ASP A 540 -31.17 21.20 -22.12
CA ASP A 540 -30.39 20.63 -23.23
C ASP A 540 -30.03 19.15 -23.04
N GLY A 541 -30.41 18.56 -21.90
CA GLY A 541 -30.15 17.15 -21.57
C GLY A 541 -28.71 16.83 -21.16
N ILE A 542 -27.88 17.85 -20.91
CA ILE A 542 -26.48 17.74 -20.50
C ILE A 542 -26.37 17.15 -19.09
N ILE A 543 -27.28 17.56 -18.20
CA ILE A 543 -27.42 17.05 -16.83
C ILE A 543 -28.84 16.52 -16.62
N ASP A 544 -29.07 15.79 -15.52
CA ASP A 544 -30.38 15.18 -15.25
C ASP A 544 -31.26 16.10 -14.37
N PHE A 545 -30.69 16.66 -13.29
CA PHE A 545 -31.47 17.38 -12.28
C PHE A 545 -30.77 18.61 -11.70
N LEU A 546 -31.59 19.55 -11.22
CA LEU A 546 -31.18 20.67 -10.40
C LEU A 546 -31.50 20.32 -8.95
N GLN A 547 -30.48 20.16 -8.11
CA GLN A 547 -30.66 19.74 -6.72
C GLN A 547 -29.65 20.44 -5.82
N TYR A 548 -30.07 20.80 -4.61
CA TYR A 548 -29.12 21.10 -3.53
C TYR A 548 -28.45 19.82 -3.02
N ARG A 549 -27.32 19.96 -2.32
CA ARG A 549 -26.52 18.84 -1.82
C ARG A 549 -27.35 17.89 -0.95
N GLU A 550 -28.17 18.43 -0.04
CA GLU A 550 -29.02 17.64 0.85
C GLU A 550 -30.10 16.87 0.08
N GLU A 551 -30.63 17.45 -0.99
CA GLU A 551 -31.63 16.81 -1.86
C GLU A 551 -31.00 15.66 -2.66
N PHE A 552 -29.77 15.86 -3.15
CA PHE A 552 -29.00 14.82 -3.82
C PHE A 552 -28.69 13.65 -2.87
N GLU A 553 -28.14 13.92 -1.68
CA GLU A 553 -27.86 12.89 -0.68
C GLU A 553 -29.12 12.10 -0.29
N THR A 554 -30.25 12.80 -0.10
CA THR A 554 -31.54 12.18 0.20
C THR A 554 -31.98 11.26 -0.93
N TRP A 555 -31.90 11.73 -2.17
CA TRP A 555 -32.24 10.92 -3.35
C TRP A 555 -31.35 9.68 -3.46
N VAL A 556 -30.03 9.81 -3.26
CA VAL A 556 -29.10 8.69 -3.31
C VAL A 556 -29.42 7.66 -2.22
N LYS A 557 -29.72 8.09 -0.98
CA LYS A 557 -30.16 7.19 0.11
C LYS A 557 -31.40 6.41 -0.28
N GLU A 558 -32.42 7.07 -0.83
CA GLU A 558 -33.65 6.41 -1.25
C GLU A 558 -33.40 5.39 -2.37
N LYS A 559 -32.56 5.71 -3.37
CA LYS A 559 -32.24 4.81 -4.49
C LYS A 559 -31.39 3.62 -4.12
N THR A 560 -30.63 3.72 -3.04
CA THR A 560 -29.71 2.66 -2.58
C THR A 560 -30.29 1.82 -1.44
N GLY A 561 -31.56 2.05 -1.07
CA GLY A 561 -32.24 1.30 -0.02
C GLY A 561 -31.84 1.73 1.39
N ASN A 562 -31.66 3.04 1.60
CA ASN A 562 -31.13 3.66 2.83
C ASN A 562 -29.72 3.18 3.17
N ALA A 563 -28.86 3.08 2.15
CA ALA A 563 -27.48 2.72 2.34
C ALA A 563 -26.74 3.75 3.20
N ALA A 564 -25.79 3.28 4.01
CA ALA A 564 -24.93 4.16 4.80
C ALA A 564 -23.85 4.81 3.92
N PHE A 565 -23.53 6.06 4.19
CA PHE A 565 -22.53 6.82 3.44
C PHE A 565 -21.20 6.70 4.16
N ILE A 566 -20.14 6.40 3.41
CA ILE A 566 -18.77 6.33 3.92
C ILE A 566 -17.87 7.20 3.05
N GLU A 567 -16.94 7.91 3.66
CA GLU A 567 -16.01 8.81 2.96
C GLU A 567 -14.57 8.25 2.93
N SER A 568 -14.30 7.24 3.77
CA SER A 568 -13.00 6.58 3.82
C SER A 568 -13.12 5.10 3.45
N TYR A 569 -12.18 4.63 2.64
CA TYR A 569 -12.10 3.24 2.22
C TYR A 569 -10.64 2.77 2.15
N PRO A 570 -9.99 2.62 3.33
CA PRO A 570 -8.57 2.32 3.41
C PRO A 570 -8.24 0.96 2.80
N ALA A 571 -6.99 0.81 2.35
CA ALA A 571 -6.48 -0.49 1.95
C ALA A 571 -6.57 -1.47 3.13
N ALA A 572 -6.93 -2.73 2.85
CA ALA A 572 -6.76 -3.77 3.83
C ALA A 572 -5.27 -3.86 4.19
N PRO A 573 -4.92 -3.99 5.47
CA PRO A 573 -3.53 -4.13 5.84
C PRO A 573 -2.95 -5.41 5.23
N ASP A 574 -1.90 -5.26 4.42
CA ASP A 574 -1.26 -6.41 3.79
C ASP A 574 -0.55 -7.23 4.87
N SER A 575 -0.95 -8.48 5.07
CA SER A 575 -0.41 -9.40 6.08
C SER A 575 0.66 -10.36 5.54
N SER A 576 1.12 -10.14 4.31
CA SER A 576 2.20 -10.93 3.69
C SER A 576 3.51 -10.85 4.49
N TRP A 577 4.19 -11.98 4.57
CA TRP A 577 5.60 -12.03 4.98
C TRP A 577 6.47 -12.06 3.72
N GLY A 578 7.72 -11.61 3.81
CA GLY A 578 8.80 -11.89 2.87
C GLY A 578 8.48 -11.90 1.36
N PRO A 579 9.37 -12.45 0.53
CA PRO A 579 9.07 -12.77 -0.87
C PRO A 579 8.41 -14.15 -1.00
N SER A 580 7.50 -14.29 -1.96
CA SER A 580 6.91 -15.59 -2.31
C SER A 580 7.80 -16.39 -3.26
N LEU A 581 7.98 -17.69 -3.00
CA LEU A 581 8.76 -18.58 -3.88
C LEU A 581 8.02 -19.03 -5.14
N ILE A 582 6.70 -18.96 -5.13
CA ILE A 582 5.84 -19.47 -6.21
C ILE A 582 5.09 -18.36 -6.96
N THR A 583 5.28 -17.11 -6.55
CA THR A 583 4.66 -15.95 -7.17
C THR A 583 5.70 -15.20 -7.97
N ALA A 584 5.44 -15.03 -9.27
CA ALA A 584 6.31 -14.28 -10.15
C ALA A 584 6.25 -12.80 -9.77
N LYS A 585 7.38 -12.22 -9.39
CA LYS A 585 7.44 -10.80 -9.03
C LYS A 585 7.67 -9.95 -10.26
N VAL A 586 6.84 -8.94 -10.45
CA VAL A 586 6.98 -7.95 -11.53
C VAL A 586 7.20 -6.58 -10.91
N ALA A 587 8.31 -5.95 -11.29
CA ALA A 587 8.63 -4.61 -10.84
C ALA A 587 7.84 -3.59 -11.65
N VAL A 588 7.01 -2.78 -10.98
CA VAL A 588 6.34 -1.61 -11.57
C VAL A 588 7.24 -0.40 -11.32
N VAL A 589 7.95 0.07 -12.34
CA VAL A 589 8.90 1.18 -12.22
C VAL A 589 8.23 2.46 -12.68
N HIS A 590 8.01 3.39 -11.75
CA HIS A 590 7.40 4.70 -12.00
C HIS A 590 8.44 5.70 -12.50
N LEU A 591 8.27 6.15 -13.74
CA LEU A 591 9.18 7.05 -14.45
C LEU A 591 8.45 8.36 -14.76
N SER A 592 8.58 9.32 -13.85
CA SER A 592 7.84 10.58 -13.88
C SER A 592 8.75 11.80 -14.10
N GLY A 593 8.30 12.73 -14.92
CA GLY A 593 8.93 14.03 -15.14
C GLY A 593 10.05 14.03 -16.19
N ASN A 594 10.86 15.10 -16.19
CA ASN A 594 11.93 15.26 -17.17
C ASN A 594 13.03 14.22 -16.99
N ILE A 595 13.60 13.76 -18.11
CA ILE A 595 14.81 12.94 -18.11
C ILE A 595 16.03 13.86 -18.01
N ILE A 596 16.81 13.76 -16.95
CA ILE A 596 17.94 14.64 -16.64
C ILE A 596 19.27 13.88 -16.57
N PRO A 597 20.43 14.50 -16.85
CA PRO A 597 21.74 13.86 -16.82
C PRO A 597 22.32 13.63 -15.40
N ASP A 598 21.47 13.66 -14.37
CA ASP A 598 21.83 13.49 -12.95
C ASP A 598 21.12 12.25 -12.37
N ARG A 599 21.24 12.03 -11.05
CA ARG A 599 20.62 10.88 -10.36
C ARG A 599 19.09 10.77 -10.58
N GLY A 600 18.38 11.89 -10.75
CA GLY A 600 16.92 11.92 -10.75
C GLY A 600 16.34 11.91 -9.33
N LEU A 601 15.12 12.41 -9.19
CA LEU A 601 14.39 12.48 -7.92
C LEU A 601 13.11 11.62 -8.01
N PRO A 602 12.82 10.79 -6.99
CA PRO A 602 11.64 9.91 -6.99
C PRO A 602 10.35 10.64 -7.33
N GLY A 603 9.71 10.22 -8.42
CA GLY A 603 8.43 10.76 -8.88
C GLY A 603 8.45 12.21 -9.38
N ILE A 604 9.64 12.83 -9.52
CA ILE A 604 9.80 14.20 -10.00
C ILE A 604 10.64 14.26 -11.29
N SER A 605 11.70 13.43 -11.37
CA SER A 605 12.57 13.37 -12.55
C SER A 605 13.20 12.01 -12.72
N ILE A 606 13.49 11.66 -13.97
CA ILE A 606 14.12 10.40 -14.37
C ILE A 606 15.62 10.66 -14.58
N GLY A 607 16.48 9.79 -14.05
CA GLY A 607 17.93 9.99 -14.10
C GLY A 607 18.73 8.70 -14.02
N ASP A 608 20.03 8.81 -13.73
CA ASP A 608 20.96 7.68 -13.67
C ASP A 608 20.56 6.62 -12.62
N SER A 609 19.74 6.98 -11.62
CA SER A 609 19.18 6.01 -10.66
C SER A 609 18.24 5.00 -11.33
N THR A 610 17.56 5.37 -12.42
CA THR A 610 16.74 4.46 -13.22
C THR A 610 17.61 3.42 -13.92
N VAL A 611 18.74 3.83 -14.47
CA VAL A 611 19.70 2.91 -15.12
C VAL A 611 20.21 1.89 -14.10
N SER A 612 20.58 2.36 -12.90
CA SER A 612 21.04 1.51 -11.81
C SER A 612 19.98 0.51 -11.37
N LEU A 613 18.74 0.97 -11.15
CA LEU A 613 17.61 0.11 -10.77
C LEU A 613 17.30 -0.95 -11.83
N LEU A 614 17.24 -0.60 -13.11
CA LEU A 614 16.94 -1.57 -14.17
C LEU A 614 18.03 -2.63 -14.28
N LYS A 615 19.29 -2.28 -13.99
CA LYS A 615 20.39 -3.24 -13.89
C LYS A 615 20.20 -4.19 -12.70
N GLU A 616 19.86 -3.67 -11.52
CA GLU A 616 19.54 -4.49 -10.34
C GLU A 616 18.38 -5.46 -10.62
N LEU A 617 17.29 -4.97 -11.23
CA LEU A 617 16.14 -5.79 -11.62
C LEU A 617 16.49 -6.84 -12.67
N LYS A 618 17.47 -6.57 -13.53
CA LYS A 618 18.00 -7.55 -14.50
C LYS A 618 18.75 -8.67 -13.78
N ASP A 619 19.54 -8.33 -12.77
CA ASP A 619 20.39 -9.30 -12.06
C ASP A 619 19.63 -10.02 -10.93
N ASP A 620 18.46 -9.52 -10.49
CA ASP A 620 17.61 -10.14 -9.45
C ASP A 620 16.88 -11.41 -9.95
N PRO A 621 17.19 -12.62 -9.44
CA PRO A 621 16.54 -13.86 -9.89
C PRO A 621 15.05 -13.95 -9.53
N LEU A 622 14.55 -13.16 -8.57
CA LEU A 622 13.14 -13.13 -8.20
C LEU A 622 12.29 -12.28 -9.14
N THR A 623 12.92 -11.36 -9.87
CA THR A 623 12.21 -10.48 -10.82
C THR A 623 11.91 -11.25 -12.12
N ALA A 624 10.63 -11.56 -12.34
CA ALA A 624 10.14 -12.25 -13.52
C ALA A 624 9.87 -11.32 -14.71
N GLY A 625 9.69 -10.01 -14.48
CA GLY A 625 9.41 -9.02 -15.52
C GLY A 625 9.40 -7.59 -14.99
N VAL A 626 9.33 -6.62 -15.90
CA VAL A 626 9.33 -5.20 -15.57
C VAL A 626 8.18 -4.51 -16.30
N LEU A 627 7.40 -3.71 -15.57
CA LEU A 627 6.37 -2.82 -16.11
C LEU A 627 6.81 -1.38 -15.87
N LEU A 628 7.10 -0.63 -16.93
CA LEU A 628 7.46 0.79 -16.85
C LEU A 628 6.18 1.64 -16.93
N ARG A 629 5.85 2.36 -15.85
CA ARG A 629 4.82 3.41 -15.87
C ARG A 629 5.50 4.73 -16.24
N ILE A 630 5.31 5.19 -17.47
CA ILE A 630 6.04 6.35 -18.01
C ILE A 630 5.11 7.56 -18.09
N ASP A 631 5.48 8.64 -17.39
CA ASP A 631 4.88 9.96 -17.52
C ASP A 631 5.99 11.02 -17.68
N SER A 632 6.50 11.17 -18.89
CA SER A 632 7.64 12.02 -19.22
C SER A 632 7.51 12.73 -20.57
N PRO A 633 7.78 14.05 -20.63
CA PRO A 633 7.94 14.79 -21.88
C PRO A 633 9.30 14.52 -22.56
N GLY A 634 10.17 13.70 -21.93
CA GLY A 634 11.51 13.39 -22.38
C GLY A 634 12.58 14.26 -21.71
N GLY A 635 13.71 14.46 -22.40
CA GLY A 635 14.84 15.23 -21.88
C GLY A 635 16.18 14.74 -22.43
N SER A 636 17.14 14.48 -21.54
CA SER A 636 18.51 14.06 -21.85
C SER A 636 18.55 12.86 -22.80
N ALA A 637 19.15 13.08 -23.98
CA ALA A 637 19.32 12.03 -25.00
C ALA A 637 20.28 10.93 -24.53
N ARG A 638 21.31 11.27 -23.74
CA ARG A 638 22.25 10.31 -23.15
C ARG A 638 21.53 9.32 -22.22
N VAL A 639 20.82 9.86 -21.23
CA VAL A 639 20.14 9.03 -20.21
C VAL A 639 19.00 8.23 -20.83
N SER A 640 18.26 8.82 -21.77
CA SER A 640 17.23 8.08 -22.54
C SER A 640 17.84 6.88 -23.28
N ASP A 641 19.03 7.03 -23.86
CA ASP A 641 19.70 5.95 -24.57
C ASP A 641 20.24 4.86 -23.63
N GLU A 642 20.77 5.24 -22.46
CA GLU A 642 21.21 4.31 -21.43
C GLU A 642 20.04 3.50 -20.85
N ILE A 643 18.90 4.14 -20.57
CA ILE A 643 17.68 3.45 -20.13
C ILE A 643 17.17 2.50 -21.22
N ALA A 644 17.09 2.96 -22.48
CA ALA A 644 16.69 2.09 -23.59
C ALA A 644 17.65 0.90 -23.79
N HIS A 645 18.95 1.09 -23.51
CA HIS A 645 19.90 0.00 -23.47
C HIS A 645 19.57 -0.99 -22.34
N GLN A 646 19.26 -0.54 -21.13
CA GLN A 646 18.85 -1.46 -20.05
C GLN A 646 17.54 -2.19 -20.34
N VAL A 647 16.58 -1.56 -21.05
CA VAL A 647 15.36 -2.22 -21.54
C VAL A 647 15.70 -3.38 -22.48
N ARG A 648 16.66 -3.19 -23.39
CA ARG A 648 17.17 -4.28 -24.25
C ARG A 648 17.83 -5.39 -23.46
N GLU A 649 18.66 -5.04 -22.48
CA GLU A 649 19.36 -5.99 -21.63
C GLU A 649 18.40 -6.84 -20.80
N LEU A 650 17.34 -6.24 -20.24
CA LEU A 650 16.27 -6.97 -19.55
C LEU A 650 15.57 -7.98 -20.47
N LYS A 651 15.20 -7.56 -21.68
CA LYS A 651 14.60 -8.44 -22.68
C LYS A 651 15.54 -9.57 -23.08
N ALA A 652 16.83 -9.27 -23.28
CA ALA A 652 17.85 -10.26 -23.61
C ALA A 652 18.07 -11.27 -22.47
N ALA A 653 17.87 -10.86 -21.22
CA ALA A 653 17.88 -11.73 -20.04
C ALA A 653 16.59 -12.56 -19.87
N GLY A 654 15.63 -12.48 -20.81
CA GLY A 654 14.37 -13.22 -20.77
C GLY A 654 13.30 -12.60 -19.87
N LYS A 655 13.50 -11.36 -19.40
CA LYS A 655 12.53 -10.62 -18.57
C LYS A 655 11.71 -9.69 -19.46
N PRO A 656 10.41 -9.95 -19.68
CA PRO A 656 9.58 -9.07 -20.50
C PRO A 656 9.50 -7.67 -19.89
N VAL A 657 9.68 -6.66 -20.74
CA VAL A 657 9.49 -5.25 -20.37
C VAL A 657 8.20 -4.76 -21.02
N ILE A 658 7.21 -4.38 -20.21
CA ILE A 658 5.91 -3.83 -20.63
C ILE A 658 5.87 -2.36 -20.28
N VAL A 659 5.22 -1.54 -21.10
CA VAL A 659 5.05 -0.10 -20.83
C VAL A 659 3.58 0.23 -20.65
N SER A 660 3.26 1.03 -19.63
CA SER A 660 2.01 1.79 -19.52
C SER A 660 2.38 3.27 -19.57
N MET A 661 1.87 3.99 -20.57
CA MET A 661 2.05 5.43 -20.71
C MET A 661 0.96 6.16 -19.91
N GLY A 662 1.36 7.11 -19.07
CA GLY A 662 0.48 8.04 -18.37
C GLY A 662 0.08 9.22 -19.24
N ASP A 663 0.12 10.42 -18.68
CA ASP A 663 -0.29 11.63 -19.38
C ASP A 663 0.56 11.92 -20.60
N ILE A 664 1.88 11.80 -20.45
CA ILE A 664 2.85 12.09 -21.50
C ILE A 664 3.88 10.98 -21.58
N ALA A 665 4.17 10.48 -22.77
CA ALA A 665 5.33 9.62 -23.02
C ALA A 665 5.91 9.99 -24.38
N ALA A 666 6.52 11.18 -24.44
CA ALA A 666 6.96 11.81 -25.67
C ALA A 666 8.47 12.05 -25.68
N SER A 667 9.06 12.21 -26.87
CA SER A 667 10.50 12.49 -27.03
C SER A 667 11.34 11.39 -26.35
N GLY A 668 12.20 11.74 -25.39
CA GLY A 668 12.93 10.76 -24.58
C GLY A 668 12.03 9.74 -23.86
N GLY A 669 10.82 10.13 -23.45
CA GLY A 669 9.83 9.21 -22.86
C GLY A 669 9.36 8.14 -23.84
N TYR A 670 9.17 8.50 -25.12
CA TYR A 670 8.90 7.52 -26.18
C TYR A 670 10.16 6.71 -26.53
N TYR A 671 11.34 7.33 -26.51
CA TYR A 671 12.62 6.67 -26.79
C TYR A 671 12.85 5.47 -25.87
N ILE A 672 12.63 5.63 -24.55
CA ILE A 672 12.80 4.56 -23.57
C ILE A 672 11.71 3.47 -23.67
N ALA A 673 10.54 3.81 -24.23
CA ALA A 673 9.43 2.88 -24.41
C ALA A 673 9.52 2.05 -25.71
N ALA A 674 10.16 2.59 -26.75
CA ALA A 674 10.06 2.10 -28.13
C ALA A 674 10.47 0.63 -28.31
N ASP A 675 11.44 0.14 -27.54
CA ASP A 675 11.94 -1.23 -27.60
C ASP A 675 11.38 -2.12 -26.48
N SER A 676 10.25 -1.76 -25.88
CA SER A 676 9.52 -2.65 -24.97
C SER A 676 8.82 -3.78 -25.74
N THR A 677 8.32 -4.78 -25.01
CA THR A 677 7.61 -5.95 -25.57
C THR A 677 6.18 -5.60 -25.97
N ARG A 678 5.53 -4.73 -25.17
CA ARG A 678 4.17 -4.24 -25.39
C ARG A 678 4.04 -2.84 -24.78
N ILE A 679 3.40 -1.92 -25.50
CA ILE A 679 3.13 -0.54 -25.09
C ILE A 679 1.62 -0.31 -24.99
N PHE A 680 1.17 0.00 -23.78
CA PHE A 680 -0.17 0.48 -23.48
C PHE A 680 -0.16 2.00 -23.35
N ALA A 681 -1.18 2.66 -23.89
CA ALA A 681 -1.40 4.09 -23.71
C ALA A 681 -2.88 4.39 -23.53
N GLU A 682 -3.22 5.43 -22.77
CA GLU A 682 -4.58 5.95 -22.78
C GLU A 682 -4.89 6.60 -24.13
N PRO A 683 -6.15 6.60 -24.61
CA PRO A 683 -6.51 7.22 -25.89
C PRO A 683 -6.05 8.68 -26.01
N GLY A 684 -6.02 9.41 -24.90
CA GLY A 684 -5.62 10.81 -24.78
C GLY A 684 -4.18 11.04 -24.30
N THR A 685 -3.37 10.00 -24.13
CA THR A 685 -1.92 10.13 -23.85
C THR A 685 -1.24 10.96 -24.93
N ILE A 686 -0.34 11.88 -24.54
CA ILE A 686 0.54 12.59 -25.47
C ILE A 686 1.79 11.75 -25.70
N THR A 687 1.98 11.20 -26.91
CA THR A 687 3.16 10.40 -27.24
C THR A 687 3.80 10.80 -28.57
N GLY A 688 4.80 10.03 -29.02
CA GLY A 688 5.63 10.35 -30.17
C GLY A 688 6.65 11.44 -29.84
N SER A 689 6.52 12.60 -30.48
CA SER A 689 7.53 13.66 -30.51
C SER A 689 8.92 13.12 -30.88
N ILE A 690 8.96 12.17 -31.83
CA ILE A 690 10.20 11.54 -32.29
C ILE A 690 11.02 12.59 -33.04
N GLY A 691 12.01 13.15 -32.35
CA GLY A 691 12.79 14.29 -32.80
C GLY A 691 13.70 14.80 -31.70
N VAL A 692 14.73 15.54 -32.10
CA VAL A 692 15.78 16.06 -31.22
C VAL A 692 15.80 17.58 -31.35
N VAL A 693 16.02 18.27 -30.25
CA VAL A 693 16.15 19.72 -30.22
C VAL A 693 17.31 20.09 -29.30
N LEU A 694 18.10 21.08 -29.71
CA LEU A 694 19.07 21.76 -28.88
C LEU A 694 18.74 23.24 -28.84
N LEU A 695 18.66 23.77 -27.63
CA LEU A 695 18.37 25.17 -27.35
C LEU A 695 19.53 25.79 -26.58
N GLN A 696 20.08 26.89 -27.09
CA GLN A 696 21.15 27.65 -26.43
C GLN A 696 20.82 29.15 -26.44
N PHE A 697 21.00 29.79 -25.29
CA PHE A 697 20.86 31.24 -25.14
C PHE A 697 22.23 31.90 -25.17
N ASN A 698 22.32 33.03 -25.88
CA ASN A 698 23.51 33.83 -26.03
C ASN A 698 23.26 35.25 -25.54
N LEU A 699 24.15 35.72 -24.68
CA LEU A 699 24.07 36.98 -23.94
C LEU A 699 25.10 38.00 -24.42
N ALA A 700 25.88 37.71 -25.47
CA ALA A 700 26.95 38.59 -25.93
C ALA A 700 26.43 40.02 -26.21
N ARG A 701 25.26 40.15 -26.84
CA ARG A 701 24.64 41.45 -27.10
C ARG A 701 23.99 42.05 -25.85
N THR A 702 23.45 41.23 -24.95
CA THR A 702 22.97 41.71 -23.64
C THR A 702 24.09 42.38 -22.86
N LEU A 703 25.27 41.76 -22.80
CA LEU A 703 26.43 42.34 -22.14
C LEU A 703 26.86 43.65 -22.83
N ALA A 704 26.90 43.68 -24.16
CA ALA A 704 27.19 44.91 -24.90
C ALA A 704 26.16 46.03 -24.64
N LEU A 705 24.87 45.71 -24.50
CA LEU A 705 23.82 46.67 -24.13
C LEU A 705 24.02 47.23 -22.71
N LEU A 706 24.66 46.49 -21.82
CA LEU A 706 24.97 46.88 -20.45
C LEU A 706 26.37 47.46 -20.28
N ASP A 707 27.09 47.71 -21.38
CA ASP A 707 28.48 48.19 -21.39
C ASP A 707 29.45 47.23 -20.65
N ILE A 708 29.14 45.93 -20.63
CA ILE A 708 29.98 44.86 -20.09
C ILE A 708 30.74 44.20 -21.24
N THR A 709 32.07 44.17 -21.14
CA THR A 709 32.95 43.56 -22.15
C THR A 709 33.47 42.20 -21.69
N THR A 710 33.52 41.24 -22.61
CA THR A 710 34.18 39.94 -22.43
C THR A 710 35.36 39.83 -23.40
N ASP A 711 36.51 39.34 -22.92
CA ASP A 711 37.71 39.13 -23.73
C ASP A 711 38.29 37.73 -23.47
N PRO A 712 37.83 36.70 -24.22
CA PRO A 712 38.20 35.31 -23.95
C PRO A 712 39.53 34.94 -24.58
N VAL A 713 40.41 34.29 -23.80
CA VAL A 713 41.62 33.65 -24.33
C VAL A 713 41.27 32.31 -24.98
N ARG A 714 41.61 32.14 -26.26
CA ARG A 714 41.33 30.93 -27.05
C ARG A 714 42.61 30.33 -27.60
N LEU A 715 42.94 29.12 -27.17
CA LEU A 715 44.16 28.41 -27.58
C LEU A 715 43.95 27.53 -28.82
N THR A 716 42.70 27.17 -29.12
CA THR A 716 42.33 26.32 -30.26
C THR A 716 41.07 26.85 -30.93
N GLU A 717 40.81 26.42 -32.17
CA GLU A 717 39.57 26.78 -32.87
C GLU A 717 38.31 26.27 -32.16
N SER A 718 38.39 25.17 -31.41
CA SER A 718 37.28 24.66 -30.58
C SER A 718 37.06 25.43 -29.27
N SER A 719 38.02 26.23 -28.82
CA SER A 719 37.91 26.98 -27.57
C SER A 719 36.77 28.02 -27.67
N GLY A 720 35.83 27.95 -26.72
CA GLY A 720 34.64 28.82 -26.70
C GLY A 720 33.50 28.38 -27.63
N THR A 721 33.48 27.11 -28.06
CA THR A 721 32.31 26.53 -28.74
C THR A 721 31.09 26.57 -27.82
N LEU A 722 29.97 27.12 -28.30
CA LEU A 722 28.73 27.33 -27.53
C LEU A 722 28.89 28.19 -26.25
N ASP A 723 29.94 29.00 -26.17
CA ASP A 723 30.08 29.99 -25.11
C ASP A 723 28.87 30.95 -25.12
N PRO A 724 28.06 31.01 -24.05
CA PRO A 724 26.89 31.88 -23.99
C PRO A 724 27.26 33.37 -24.02
N LEU A 725 28.52 33.74 -23.79
CA LEU A 725 28.97 35.13 -23.73
C LEU A 725 29.68 35.60 -25.00
N SER A 726 29.81 34.74 -26.00
CA SER A 726 30.45 35.03 -27.30
C SER A 726 29.49 34.80 -28.45
N GLU A 727 29.50 35.62 -29.50
CA GLU A 727 28.63 35.39 -30.67
C GLU A 727 28.81 33.99 -31.29
N PHE A 728 27.69 33.38 -31.72
CA PHE A 728 27.71 32.07 -32.36
C PHE A 728 28.46 32.10 -33.68
N ARG A 729 29.36 31.13 -33.87
CA ARG A 729 30.12 30.94 -35.10
C ARG A 729 29.41 29.92 -35.99
N ASP A 730 29.44 30.13 -37.31
CA ASP A 730 28.84 29.20 -38.28
C ASP A 730 29.39 27.76 -38.14
N ARG A 731 30.66 27.61 -37.80
CA ARG A 731 31.28 26.32 -37.50
C ARG A 731 30.59 25.61 -36.34
N ASP A 732 30.35 26.34 -35.24
CA ASP A 732 29.74 25.78 -34.04
C ASP A 732 28.28 25.38 -34.31
N ILE A 733 27.55 26.19 -35.09
CA ILE A 733 26.18 25.88 -35.52
C ILE A 733 26.17 24.59 -36.36
N LYS A 734 27.05 24.46 -37.36
CA LYS A 734 27.17 23.24 -38.18
C LYS A 734 27.53 22.00 -37.36
N MET A 735 28.37 22.14 -36.34
CA MET A 735 28.69 21.05 -35.41
C MET A 735 27.45 20.61 -34.62
N VAL A 736 26.66 21.56 -34.12
CA VAL A 736 25.40 21.27 -33.42
C VAL A 736 24.38 20.61 -34.37
N GLU A 737 24.22 21.11 -35.59
CA GLU A 737 23.34 20.50 -36.59
C GLU A 737 23.74 19.06 -36.91
N ALA A 738 25.04 18.79 -37.09
CA ALA A 738 25.54 17.44 -37.30
C ALA A 738 25.23 16.52 -36.12
N TYR A 739 25.43 16.99 -34.88
CA TYR A 739 25.09 16.24 -33.67
C TYR A 739 23.58 15.95 -33.56
N VAL A 740 22.73 16.97 -33.77
CA VAL A 740 21.28 16.83 -33.72
C VAL A 740 20.78 15.84 -34.78
N ASN A 741 21.33 15.89 -36.00
CA ASN A 741 21.00 14.94 -37.07
C ASN A 741 21.44 13.51 -36.73
N GLN A 742 22.65 13.33 -36.20
CA GLN A 742 23.14 12.02 -35.76
C GLN A 742 22.23 11.40 -34.69
N MET A 743 21.86 12.19 -33.68
CA MET A 743 20.96 11.73 -32.62
C MET A 743 19.56 11.42 -33.15
N TYR A 744 19.08 12.17 -34.15
CA TYR A 744 17.81 11.90 -34.80
C TYR A 744 17.84 10.59 -35.60
N ASP A 745 18.86 10.33 -36.40
CA ASP A 745 19.00 9.06 -37.11
C ASP A 745 19.10 7.86 -36.16
N LYS A 746 19.77 8.04 -35.01
CA LYS A 746 19.77 7.04 -33.94
C LYS A 746 18.37 6.81 -33.37
N PHE A 747 17.62 7.87 -33.08
CA PHE A 747 16.24 7.75 -32.59
C PHE A 747 15.35 7.02 -33.61
N ILE A 748 15.42 7.38 -34.89
CA ILE A 748 14.72 6.66 -35.96
C ILE A 748 15.07 5.17 -35.94
N SER A 749 16.35 4.83 -35.78
CA SER A 749 16.81 3.44 -35.75
C SER A 749 16.29 2.67 -34.53
N VAL A 750 16.23 3.29 -33.36
CA VAL A 750 15.66 2.68 -32.14
C VAL A 750 14.17 2.40 -32.31
N VAL A 751 13.40 3.37 -32.83
CA VAL A 751 11.97 3.18 -33.06
C VAL A 751 11.72 2.13 -34.16
N ALA A 752 12.47 2.18 -35.25
CA ALA A 752 12.37 1.20 -36.34
C ALA A 752 12.62 -0.23 -35.84
N ALA A 753 13.66 -0.43 -35.04
CA ALA A 753 13.98 -1.73 -34.47
C ALA A 753 12.93 -2.20 -33.46
N GLY A 754 12.59 -1.35 -32.47
CA GLY A 754 11.68 -1.71 -31.39
C GLY A 754 10.24 -1.95 -31.86
N ARG A 755 9.76 -1.13 -32.80
CA ARG A 755 8.40 -1.23 -33.38
C ARG A 755 8.33 -2.08 -34.65
N ARG A 756 9.45 -2.67 -35.07
CA ARG A 756 9.58 -3.45 -36.32
C ARG A 756 9.01 -2.71 -37.53
N MET A 757 9.34 -1.44 -37.63
CA MET A 757 8.80 -0.50 -38.63
C MET A 757 9.89 -0.09 -39.61
N ASP A 758 9.54 0.10 -40.88
CA ASP A 758 10.47 0.62 -41.88
C ASP A 758 10.99 2.02 -41.47
N PRO A 759 12.31 2.28 -41.51
CA PRO A 759 12.87 3.57 -41.12
C PRO A 759 12.33 4.78 -41.91
N ALA A 760 11.91 4.61 -43.16
CA ALA A 760 11.28 5.69 -43.92
C ALA A 760 9.88 6.00 -43.37
N ARG A 761 9.10 4.96 -43.02
CA ARG A 761 7.81 5.14 -42.35
C ARG A 761 7.97 5.83 -40.98
N VAL A 762 8.98 5.47 -40.19
CA VAL A 762 9.27 6.17 -38.94
C VAL A 762 9.56 7.66 -39.21
N ARG A 763 10.34 7.99 -40.24
CA ARG A 763 10.64 9.40 -40.60
C ARG A 763 9.42 10.22 -41.04
N GLU A 764 8.38 9.57 -41.56
CA GLU A 764 7.08 10.21 -41.84
C GLU A 764 6.32 10.55 -40.56
N LEU A 765 6.28 9.60 -39.62
CA LEU A 765 5.60 9.73 -38.33
C LEU A 765 6.37 10.58 -37.31
N ALA A 766 7.67 10.79 -37.55
CA ALA A 766 8.58 11.54 -36.70
C ALA A 766 8.53 13.06 -36.98
N ARG A 767 9.70 13.72 -37.09
CA ARG A 767 9.86 15.18 -37.25
C ARG A 767 9.38 15.98 -36.04
N GLY A 768 9.31 15.36 -34.87
CA GLY A 768 8.82 15.96 -33.64
C GLY A 768 7.31 16.05 -33.49
N GLN A 769 6.54 15.41 -34.38
CA GLN A 769 5.07 15.37 -34.26
C GLN A 769 4.62 14.69 -32.97
N ILE A 770 3.63 15.26 -32.29
CA ILE A 770 2.92 14.61 -31.18
C ILE A 770 1.70 13.86 -31.70
N TRP A 771 1.38 12.75 -31.05
CA TRP A 771 0.23 11.91 -31.38
C TRP A 771 -0.59 11.68 -30.10
N THR A 772 -1.91 11.60 -30.22
CA THR A 772 -2.71 11.03 -29.14
C THR A 772 -2.43 9.53 -29.04
N GLY A 773 -2.74 8.87 -27.92
CA GLY A 773 -2.59 7.43 -27.81
C GLY A 773 -3.42 6.68 -28.85
N ARG A 774 -4.63 7.19 -29.17
CA ARG A 774 -5.49 6.67 -30.24
C ARG A 774 -4.79 6.70 -31.60
N GLU A 775 -4.28 7.85 -32.02
CA GLU A 775 -3.55 7.98 -33.28
C GLU A 775 -2.23 7.18 -33.27
N ALA A 776 -1.56 7.10 -32.12
CA ALA A 776 -0.34 6.34 -31.98
C ALA A 776 -0.58 4.83 -32.20
N LEU A 777 -1.75 4.31 -31.79
CA LEU A 777 -2.14 2.93 -32.07
C LEU A 777 -2.33 2.73 -33.58
N GLU A 778 -3.09 3.61 -34.23
CA GLU A 778 -3.34 3.57 -35.68
C GLU A 778 -2.05 3.63 -36.49
N ASN A 779 -1.05 4.37 -35.99
CA ASN A 779 0.26 4.51 -36.61
C ASN A 779 1.26 3.40 -36.23
N GLY A 780 0.89 2.44 -35.37
CA GLY A 780 1.77 1.35 -34.90
C GLY A 780 2.86 1.79 -33.91
N LEU A 781 2.78 3.00 -33.38
CA LEU A 781 3.70 3.54 -32.38
C LEU A 781 3.46 2.95 -30.99
N VAL A 782 2.22 2.57 -30.67
CA VAL A 782 1.84 1.79 -29.48
C VAL A 782 1.13 0.51 -29.89
N ASP A 783 0.90 -0.39 -28.93
CA ASP A 783 0.35 -1.73 -29.21
C ASP A 783 -1.13 -1.86 -28.84
N GLU A 784 -1.55 -1.24 -27.73
CA GLU A 784 -2.90 -1.33 -27.20
C GLU A 784 -3.30 -0.03 -26.50
N LEU A 785 -4.60 0.27 -26.51
CA LEU A 785 -5.17 1.30 -25.64
C LEU A 785 -5.53 0.69 -24.29
N GLY A 786 -5.15 1.35 -23.20
CA GLY A 786 -5.51 0.93 -21.86
C GLY A 786 -4.62 1.52 -20.76
N ASP A 787 -5.15 1.42 -19.53
CA ASP A 787 -4.55 1.91 -18.32
C ASP A 787 -3.44 1.01 -17.74
N LEU A 788 -2.91 1.37 -16.56
CA LEU A 788 -1.97 0.52 -15.82
C LEU A 788 -2.56 -0.86 -15.48
N GLN A 789 -3.87 -0.95 -15.22
CA GLN A 789 -4.52 -2.22 -14.90
C GLN A 789 -4.62 -3.13 -16.12
N ALA A 790 -4.83 -2.59 -17.32
CA ALA A 790 -4.78 -3.33 -18.58
C ALA A 790 -3.38 -3.92 -18.80
N ALA A 791 -2.33 -3.13 -18.56
CA ALA A 791 -0.94 -3.61 -18.63
C ALA A 791 -0.64 -4.69 -17.57
N LYS A 792 -1.08 -4.52 -16.32
CA LYS A 792 -0.99 -5.54 -15.25
C LYS A 792 -1.75 -6.82 -15.64
N ALA A 793 -2.94 -6.69 -16.22
CA ALA A 793 -3.74 -7.82 -16.68
C ALA A 793 -3.07 -8.57 -17.84
N PHE A 794 -2.42 -7.86 -18.77
CA PHE A 794 -1.62 -8.45 -19.82
C PHE A 794 -0.45 -9.25 -19.24
N VAL A 795 0.33 -8.66 -18.33
CA VAL A 795 1.44 -9.34 -17.65
C VAL A 795 0.99 -10.61 -16.94
N ARG A 796 -0.14 -10.56 -16.21
CA ARG A 796 -0.72 -11.75 -15.55
C ARG A 796 -1.04 -12.88 -16.54
N ARG A 797 -1.53 -12.54 -17.73
CA ARG A 797 -1.81 -13.53 -18.79
C ARG A 797 -0.53 -14.10 -19.40
N GLU A 798 0.45 -13.25 -19.66
CA GLU A 798 1.72 -13.65 -20.32
C GLU A 798 2.59 -14.53 -19.44
N LEU A 799 2.80 -14.15 -18.17
CA LEU A 799 3.65 -14.91 -17.26
C LEU A 799 2.99 -16.23 -16.82
N GLY A 800 1.65 -16.25 -16.83
CA GLY A 800 0.88 -17.37 -16.29
C GLY A 800 1.05 -17.52 -14.78
N GLY A 801 0.11 -18.20 -14.13
CA GLY A 801 0.17 -18.37 -12.68
C GLY A 801 -0.02 -17.07 -11.91
N ARG A 802 0.60 -16.98 -10.73
CA ARG A 802 0.43 -15.84 -9.81
C ARG A 802 1.51 -14.81 -10.05
N VAL A 803 1.09 -13.56 -10.14
CA VAL A 803 1.98 -12.41 -10.31
C VAL A 803 1.74 -11.41 -9.18
N GLU A 804 2.82 -11.03 -8.51
CA GLU A 804 2.86 -9.95 -7.55
C GLU A 804 3.50 -8.73 -8.21
N PHE A 805 2.84 -7.58 -8.13
CA PHE A 805 3.39 -6.32 -8.62
C PHE A 805 3.99 -5.57 -7.45
N ARG A 806 5.25 -5.14 -7.56
CA ARG A 806 5.91 -4.31 -6.55
C ARG A 806 6.33 -2.99 -7.18
N ASP A 807 5.88 -1.89 -6.60
CA ASP A 807 6.18 -0.54 -7.09
C ASP A 807 7.60 -0.11 -6.70
N TYR A 808 8.28 0.53 -7.65
CA TYR A 808 9.62 1.07 -7.52
C TYR A 808 9.66 2.51 -8.04
N TRP A 809 10.25 3.40 -7.24
CA TRP A 809 10.49 4.79 -7.59
C TRP A 809 12.01 5.02 -7.65
N PRO A 810 12.61 5.15 -8.85
CA PRO A 810 14.05 5.34 -8.98
C PRO A 810 14.57 6.51 -8.15
N GLY A 811 15.70 6.31 -7.48
CA GLY A 811 16.31 7.32 -6.61
C GLY A 811 15.82 7.27 -5.17
N ALA A 812 14.74 6.54 -4.87
CA ALA A 812 14.26 6.35 -3.52
C ALA A 812 15.25 5.46 -2.77
N LEU A 813 15.48 5.75 -1.49
CA LEU A 813 16.27 4.87 -0.63
C LEU A 813 15.52 3.53 -0.53
N SER A 814 16.11 2.48 -1.10
CA SER A 814 15.65 1.10 -0.94
C SER A 814 15.90 0.63 0.50
N GLY A 815 15.10 -0.33 0.97
CA GLY A 815 14.99 -0.74 2.38
C GLY A 815 16.28 -0.74 3.21
N MET A 816 17.32 -1.45 2.77
CA MET A 816 18.59 -1.51 3.53
C MET A 816 19.30 -0.14 3.60
N SER A 817 19.21 0.67 2.55
CA SER A 817 19.75 2.04 2.57
C SER A 817 18.96 3.01 3.47
N ARG A 818 17.72 2.66 3.85
CA ARG A 818 16.96 3.39 4.89
C ARG A 818 17.50 3.10 6.29
N ILE A 819 17.94 1.87 6.55
CA ILE A 819 18.56 1.46 7.82
C ILE A 819 19.99 2.03 7.96
N PHE A 820 20.79 1.96 6.90
CA PHE A 820 22.20 2.42 6.92
C PHE A 820 22.40 3.86 6.46
N GLY A 821 21.34 4.55 6.03
CA GLY A 821 21.34 5.96 5.66
C GLY A 821 21.41 6.85 6.90
N GLY A 822 22.15 7.96 6.81
CA GLY A 822 22.57 8.79 7.96
C GLY A 822 21.48 9.31 8.92
N GLY A 823 20.19 9.22 8.58
CA GLY A 823 19.08 9.57 9.47
C GLY A 823 18.79 8.53 10.57
N ALA A 824 18.85 7.24 10.24
CA ALA A 824 18.70 6.17 11.23
C ALA A 824 19.92 6.10 12.16
N ALA A 825 21.11 6.34 11.62
CA ALA A 825 22.32 6.50 12.42
C ALA A 825 22.24 7.69 13.36
N ALA A 826 21.58 8.80 12.99
CA ALA A 826 21.38 9.96 13.85
C ALA A 826 20.39 9.66 15.01
N PHE A 827 19.23 9.06 14.71
CA PHE A 827 18.23 8.65 15.72
C PHE A 827 18.79 7.60 16.68
N LEU A 828 19.48 6.58 16.15
CA LEU A 828 20.22 5.62 16.96
C LEU A 828 21.30 6.33 17.75
N SER A 829 22.10 7.24 17.16
CA SER A 829 23.18 7.91 17.90
C SER A 829 22.70 8.84 19.01
N GLU A 830 21.56 9.52 18.85
CA GLU A 830 21.00 10.38 19.92
C GLU A 830 20.40 9.54 21.05
N THR A 831 19.76 8.41 20.71
CA THR A 831 19.23 7.46 21.70
C THR A 831 20.35 6.69 22.42
N PHE A 832 21.40 6.30 21.68
CA PHE A 832 22.65 5.72 22.23
C PHE A 832 23.50 6.75 22.99
N ALA A 833 23.40 8.05 22.68
CA ALA A 833 24.10 9.09 23.43
C ALA A 833 23.46 9.35 24.81
N ALA A 834 22.17 9.04 24.96
CA ALA A 834 21.47 9.09 26.25
C ALA A 834 21.81 7.89 27.16
N SER A 835 22.34 6.79 26.62
CA SER A 835 22.80 5.59 27.35
C SER A 835 24.29 5.29 27.07
N ARG A 836 25.19 5.82 27.91
CA ARG A 836 26.67 5.58 27.83
C ARG A 836 27.05 4.07 27.80
N PRO A 837 28.30 3.68 27.47
CA PRO A 837 28.96 3.64 26.15
C PRO A 837 29.49 2.21 25.85
N ALA A 838 28.76 1.15 26.20
CA ALA A 838 29.24 -0.23 26.05
C ALA A 838 28.98 -0.85 24.66
N SER A 839 28.08 -0.29 23.85
CA SER A 839 27.28 -1.04 22.87
C SER A 839 27.96 -1.55 21.59
N LEU A 840 29.13 -1.02 21.18
CA LEU A 840 29.76 -1.46 19.92
C LEU A 840 30.59 -2.74 20.07
N ALA A 841 31.29 -2.91 21.21
CA ALA A 841 31.99 -4.16 21.51
C ALA A 841 31.03 -5.29 21.89
N THR A 842 29.88 -4.95 22.51
CA THR A 842 28.81 -5.91 22.82
C THR A 842 28.10 -6.43 21.58
N LEU A 843 28.00 -5.65 20.50
CA LEU A 843 27.34 -6.07 19.26
C LEU A 843 28.15 -7.16 18.52
N GLU A 844 29.49 -7.00 18.42
CA GLU A 844 30.35 -8.03 17.84
C GLU A 844 30.39 -9.30 18.71
N ALA A 845 30.44 -9.16 20.04
CA ALA A 845 30.37 -10.30 20.97
C ALA A 845 29.00 -10.99 20.97
N ALA A 846 27.91 -10.25 20.77
CA ALA A 846 26.55 -10.78 20.65
C ALA A 846 26.35 -11.57 19.34
N LEU A 847 27.05 -11.24 18.26
CA LEU A 847 26.89 -11.98 16.99
C LEU A 847 27.62 -13.33 16.96
N GLU A 848 28.52 -13.61 17.91
CA GLU A 848 29.25 -14.88 17.98
C GLU A 848 28.38 -16.08 18.41
N PRO A 849 27.51 -15.98 19.45
CA PRO A 849 26.50 -16.98 19.76
C PRO A 849 25.53 -17.27 18.61
N PHE A 850 25.18 -16.26 17.80
CA PHE A 850 24.31 -16.41 16.63
C PHE A 850 24.86 -17.40 15.60
N ALA A 851 26.19 -17.40 15.39
CA ALA A 851 26.86 -18.36 14.52
C ALA A 851 26.81 -19.79 15.09
N ARG A 852 26.81 -19.93 16.43
CA ARG A 852 26.66 -21.23 17.11
C ARG A 852 25.22 -21.76 17.03
N VAL A 853 24.22 -20.89 17.15
CA VAL A 853 22.79 -21.25 16.96
C VAL A 853 22.55 -21.77 15.55
N LEU A 854 23.08 -21.08 14.52
CA LEU A 854 23.01 -21.55 13.13
C LEU A 854 23.69 -22.91 12.93
N ALA A 855 24.82 -23.16 13.59
CA ALA A 855 25.51 -24.45 13.56
C ALA A 855 24.69 -25.55 14.26
N GLY A 856 24.09 -25.27 15.41
CA GLY A 856 23.23 -26.23 16.14
C GLY A 856 21.96 -26.61 15.36
N ILE A 857 21.33 -25.64 14.69
CA ILE A 857 20.17 -25.90 13.82
C ILE A 857 20.55 -26.77 12.61
N LEU A 858 21.77 -26.60 12.08
CA LEU A 858 22.30 -27.46 11.01
C LEU A 858 22.66 -28.87 11.51
N GLU A 859 23.07 -29.02 12.77
CA GLU A 859 23.36 -30.31 13.41
C GLU A 859 22.10 -31.10 13.80
N MET A 860 20.95 -30.45 14.00
CA MET A 860 19.68 -31.12 14.35
C MET A 860 19.15 -32.07 13.27
N GLY A 861 19.65 -32.00 12.03
CA GLY A 861 19.29 -32.93 10.95
C GLY A 861 17.82 -32.86 10.50
N SER A 862 17.50 -33.45 9.35
CA SER A 862 16.16 -33.39 8.74
C SER A 862 15.14 -34.42 9.30
N GLY A 863 15.30 -34.85 10.55
CA GLY A 863 14.46 -35.88 11.17
C GLY A 863 13.19 -35.30 11.81
N PRO A 864 12.06 -36.03 11.85
CA PRO A 864 10.91 -35.63 12.65
C PRO A 864 11.27 -35.65 14.14
N LEU A 865 10.96 -34.57 14.86
CA LEU A 865 11.03 -34.48 16.33
C LEU A 865 10.18 -35.59 16.95
N TYR A 866 10.83 -36.67 17.39
CA TYR A 866 10.22 -37.71 18.22
C TYR A 866 10.78 -37.57 19.64
N TYR A 867 9.91 -37.22 20.60
CA TYR A 867 10.19 -37.41 22.02
C TYR A 867 9.61 -38.76 22.44
N SER A 868 10.45 -39.68 22.92
CA SER A 868 10.01 -40.94 23.54
C SER A 868 9.78 -40.70 25.04
N PRO A 869 8.64 -41.14 25.62
CA PRO A 869 8.34 -40.96 27.03
C PRO A 869 8.87 -42.13 27.87
N GLU A 870 10.20 -42.28 28.00
CA GLU A 870 10.79 -43.26 28.93
C GLU A 870 12.06 -42.69 29.59
N ALA A 871 11.86 -41.87 30.63
CA ALA A 871 12.89 -41.56 31.62
C ALA A 871 12.24 -41.38 33.01
N ALA A 872 11.52 -42.41 33.45
CA ALA A 872 11.02 -42.51 34.82
C ALA A 872 10.92 -43.99 35.24
N ALA A 873 12.06 -44.66 35.43
CA ALA A 873 12.20 -45.83 36.31
C ALA A 873 13.67 -46.31 36.32
N HIS A 874 14.12 -46.77 37.50
CA HIS A 874 15.44 -47.35 37.84
C HIS A 874 16.48 -46.30 38.25
N THR A 875 17.07 -46.27 39.45
CA THR A 875 17.34 -47.33 40.45
C THR A 875 17.47 -46.75 41.88
N THR A 876 16.86 -47.40 42.87
CA THR A 876 17.32 -47.44 44.26
C THR A 876 18.27 -48.62 44.44
N ASP A 877 19.46 -48.38 45.01
CA ASP A 877 20.14 -49.17 46.06
C ASP A 877 21.68 -49.06 45.99
N GLY A 878 22.26 -48.67 47.13
CA GLY A 878 23.27 -49.50 47.78
C GLY A 878 24.77 -49.31 47.47
N ALA A 879 25.44 -48.60 48.40
CA ALA A 879 26.73 -48.92 48.99
C ALA A 879 28.05 -48.81 48.17
N GLY A 880 28.95 -47.97 48.68
CA GLY A 880 30.26 -48.45 49.16
C GLY A 880 31.54 -47.92 48.47
N HIS A 881 32.31 -47.19 49.29
CA HIS A 881 33.78 -47.10 49.34
C HIS A 881 34.60 -46.14 48.45
N ASP A 882 35.33 -45.29 49.20
CA ASP A 882 36.72 -44.82 49.09
C ASP A 882 37.11 -44.00 47.83
N ALA A 883 37.53 -42.74 47.89
CA ALA A 883 38.52 -41.98 48.69
C ALA A 883 39.66 -41.52 47.75
N LEU A 884 40.12 -40.28 47.99
CA LEU A 884 41.35 -39.61 47.52
C LEU A 884 41.24 -38.95 46.13
N ASP A 885 41.77 -37.75 45.88
CA ASP A 885 42.26 -36.60 46.65
C ASP A 885 42.61 -35.52 45.59
N ASN A 886 42.49 -34.23 45.95
CA ASN A 886 43.12 -33.00 45.41
C ASN A 886 43.68 -32.95 43.97
N ASP A 887 43.15 -32.04 43.15
CA ASP A 887 43.75 -30.71 42.86
C ASP A 887 42.79 -29.81 42.06
#